data_AF-A0A0K1F040-F1
#
_entry.id   AF-A0A0K1F040-F1
#
_cell.length_a   1.000
_cell.length_b   1.000
_cell.length_c   1.000
_cell.angle_alpha   90.00
_cell.angle_beta   90.00
_cell.angle_gamma   90.00
#
_symmetry.space_group_name_H-M   'P 1'
#
loop_
_entity.id
_entity.type
_entity.pdbx_description
1 polymer ?
#
loop_
_entity_poly.entity_id
_entity_poly.type
_entity_poly.pdbx_seq_one_letter_code
_entity_poly.pdbx_strand_id
1 'polypeptide(L)'
;MPDLASAQSADPIFQEEQEHLLEVYAQLVAIRDELTYTLEVSHRQAAQDLRDMSEEVTRDFGGVDETMETLAAIETLNSVIDAYNQSHDFDVGRLARVTLLLAQPYFAKVRLRYGTNTEPEDVYIGAAGITSGDYDSLVVDWRSPIAETYYNQRMGPCSYTVDGREVHVEMLLRRQFDISKDKLNAYFDTTVAIQDSLLLSALKHNHSEKLKAITATIQREQNEVVRHADVPALLVRGIAGSGKTSVLLQRIAYLFYHERDTLDASQVFLFTPNAVFKSYIDMVLPSLGERNPQTFTWREFFQSLGQGKRALGEDSDLATFERLERGVDALELDVHDFGEIRVNGTLLLKPSQIKGAMEKFPRAPMGPRRCALAKEELHERLDRKLSAMAKKEEVQDELLSLDLDDQLRIFGEMIDPDPADQKSVVAYTRRYLKALYSSAHDQIEAAGWLDVDHVGKRILGKANLNAVEWLYLFLLLTGGNARDARFVMVDEVQDYTAAQLTLLSRYFSRAHFLLLGDEHQAIREGTADLDQVREIFSASHAGIEECRLLTSYRSSPEITALFSSLVEEDKGRVLSSVQREGVAPQIMECDADATAYLGELRLQVSAALAQADEARGRGENFLTAIITADKPRANWLRKQLGSSVQALRKGEGLPRTGVIILALGLAKGLEFDQVIIPDAQAAVYPDSELSRRRLYTAISRAMHYVTILSQGTMTPLLGKASDS
;
A
#
# COMPACT_ATOMS: atom_id res chain seq x y z
N MET A 1 39.93 -9.54 -8.71
CA MET A 1 40.78 -9.06 -7.60
C MET A 1 40.65 -10.06 -6.46
N PRO A 2 41.63 -10.94 -6.21
CA PRO A 2 41.70 -11.66 -4.94
C PRO A 2 42.32 -10.75 -3.86
N ASP A 3 42.03 -11.02 -2.58
CA ASP A 3 42.70 -10.48 -1.37
C ASP A 3 42.20 -9.20 -0.66
N LEU A 4 40.88 -8.94 -0.62
CA LEU A 4 40.28 -8.06 0.42
C LEU A 4 39.80 -8.84 1.65
N ALA A 5 39.23 -10.03 1.44
CA ALA A 5 38.66 -10.86 2.52
C ALA A 5 39.70 -11.50 3.45
N SER A 6 40.95 -11.70 2.99
CA SER A 6 42.05 -12.25 3.80
C SER A 6 42.80 -11.18 4.61
N ALA A 7 42.76 -9.92 4.17
CA ALA A 7 43.35 -8.79 4.89
C ALA A 7 42.43 -8.32 6.03
N GLN A 8 41.11 -8.43 5.87
CA GLN A 8 40.12 -8.06 6.91
C GLN A 8 40.01 -9.08 8.06
N SER A 9 40.34 -10.35 7.86
CA SER A 9 40.26 -11.36 8.95
C SER A 9 41.36 -11.23 10.02
N ALA A 10 42.41 -10.46 9.74
CA ALA A 10 43.49 -10.12 10.69
C ALA A 10 43.25 -8.78 11.43
N ASP A 11 42.14 -8.08 11.14
CA ASP A 11 41.75 -6.83 11.79
C ASP A 11 41.14 -7.09 13.17
N PRO A 12 41.70 -6.54 14.27
CA PRO A 12 41.16 -6.69 15.61
C PRO A 12 39.70 -6.25 15.75
N ILE A 13 39.29 -5.21 15.02
CA ILE A 13 37.91 -4.69 15.07
C ILE A 13 36.95 -5.68 14.41
N PHE A 14 37.35 -6.28 13.28
CA PHE A 14 36.56 -7.29 12.61
C PHE A 14 36.33 -8.50 13.53
N GLN A 15 37.36 -8.91 14.27
CA GLN A 15 37.26 -10.02 15.22
C GLN A 15 36.34 -9.70 16.39
N GLU A 16 36.47 -8.52 16.99
CA GLU A 16 35.59 -8.03 18.06
C GLU A 16 34.11 -8.02 17.63
N GLU A 17 33.81 -7.46 16.45
CA GLU A 17 32.43 -7.39 15.95
C GLU A 17 31.90 -8.77 15.51
N GLN A 18 32.76 -9.66 15.01
CA GLN A 18 32.39 -11.04 14.71
C GLN A 18 32.10 -11.86 15.98
N GLU A 19 32.85 -11.65 17.07
CA GLU A 19 32.57 -12.27 18.38
C GLU A 19 31.23 -11.77 18.93
N HIS A 20 31.00 -10.45 18.92
CA HIS A 20 29.73 -9.88 19.34
C HIS A 20 28.54 -10.39 18.50
N LEU A 21 28.70 -10.49 17.18
CA LEU A 21 27.70 -11.08 16.30
C LEU A 21 27.35 -12.53 16.71
N LEU A 22 28.34 -13.35 17.03
CA LEU A 22 28.11 -14.75 17.45
C LEU A 22 27.33 -14.81 18.76
N GLU A 23 27.64 -13.94 19.72
CA GLU A 23 26.90 -13.85 20.99
C GLU A 23 25.44 -13.45 20.78
N VAL A 24 25.20 -12.38 20.01
CA VAL A 24 23.86 -11.91 19.68
C VAL A 24 23.07 -12.99 18.92
N TYR A 25 23.70 -13.63 17.92
CA TYR A 25 23.06 -14.68 17.13
C TYR A 25 22.71 -15.91 17.99
N ALA A 26 23.60 -16.31 18.91
CA ALA A 26 23.31 -17.41 19.84
C ALA A 26 22.13 -17.09 20.76
N GLN A 27 22.03 -15.86 21.26
CA GLN A 27 20.88 -15.42 22.05
C GLN A 27 19.59 -15.42 21.23
N LEU A 28 19.61 -14.93 19.99
CA LEU A 28 18.45 -14.98 19.08
C LEU A 28 18.00 -16.43 18.81
N VAL A 29 18.94 -17.34 18.60
CA VAL A 29 18.65 -18.79 18.42
C VAL A 29 17.99 -19.35 19.67
N ALA A 30 18.52 -19.05 20.86
CA ALA A 30 17.94 -19.51 22.12
C ALA A 30 16.51 -18.99 22.32
N ILE A 31 16.27 -17.70 22.05
CA ILE A 31 14.93 -17.10 22.14
C ILE A 31 13.96 -17.74 21.12
N ARG A 32 14.41 -18.00 19.88
CA ARG A 32 13.60 -18.69 18.87
C ARG A 32 13.18 -20.08 19.37
N ASP A 33 14.14 -20.85 19.86
CA ASP A 33 13.90 -22.24 20.27
C ASP A 33 12.99 -22.30 21.50
N GLU A 34 13.17 -21.39 22.45
CA GLU A 34 12.28 -21.21 23.61
C GLU A 34 10.85 -20.86 23.17
N LEU A 35 10.68 -19.84 22.31
CA LEU A 35 9.36 -19.42 21.82
C LEU A 35 8.68 -20.52 21.01
N THR A 36 9.44 -21.24 20.17
CA THR A 36 8.90 -22.35 19.38
C THR A 36 8.40 -23.46 20.29
N TYR A 37 9.20 -23.82 21.30
CA TYR A 37 8.80 -24.82 22.29
C TYR A 37 7.56 -24.38 23.06
N THR A 38 7.53 -23.14 23.57
CA THR A 38 6.40 -22.58 24.31
C THR A 38 5.13 -22.55 23.46
N LEU A 39 5.21 -22.12 22.19
CA LEU A 39 4.06 -22.14 21.28
C LEU A 39 3.53 -23.56 21.04
N GLU A 40 4.40 -24.55 20.88
CA GLU A 40 3.99 -25.95 20.68
C GLU A 40 3.39 -26.61 21.93
N VAL A 41 3.92 -26.28 23.11
CA VAL A 41 3.48 -26.85 24.39
C VAL A 41 2.26 -26.12 24.93
N SER A 42 2.30 -24.79 24.98
CA SER A 42 1.19 -23.94 25.45
C SER A 42 -0.06 -24.13 24.59
N HIS A 43 0.07 -24.28 23.27
CA HIS A 43 -1.10 -24.55 22.41
C HIS A 43 -1.72 -25.92 22.71
N ARG A 44 -0.91 -26.95 22.99
CA ARG A 44 -1.41 -28.28 23.39
C ARG A 44 -2.09 -28.23 24.75
N GLN A 45 -1.49 -27.55 25.72
CA GLN A 45 -2.05 -27.42 27.06
C GLN A 45 -3.34 -26.59 27.05
N ALA A 46 -3.36 -25.43 26.40
CA ALA A 46 -4.55 -24.59 26.25
C ALA A 46 -5.71 -25.35 25.57
N ALA A 47 -5.43 -26.12 24.52
CA ALA A 47 -6.44 -26.94 23.87
C ALA A 47 -6.98 -28.09 24.74
N GLN A 48 -6.23 -28.51 25.76
CA GLN A 48 -6.67 -29.50 26.74
C GLN A 48 -7.47 -28.83 27.87
N ASP A 49 -6.94 -27.75 28.45
CA ASP A 49 -7.62 -26.96 29.47
C ASP A 49 -8.99 -26.45 28.99
N LEU A 50 -9.07 -25.96 27.75
CA LEU A 50 -10.33 -25.51 27.15
C LEU A 50 -11.35 -26.65 26.99
N ARG A 51 -10.87 -27.88 26.72
CA ARG A 51 -11.74 -29.06 26.64
C ARG A 51 -12.27 -29.42 28.03
N ASP A 52 -11.38 -29.53 29.01
CA ASP A 52 -11.73 -29.86 30.38
C ASP A 52 -12.72 -28.84 30.96
N MET A 53 -12.45 -27.54 30.78
CA MET A 53 -13.37 -26.46 31.19
C MET A 53 -14.70 -26.51 30.43
N SER A 54 -14.69 -26.79 29.12
CA SER A 54 -15.93 -26.89 28.34
C SER A 54 -16.82 -28.07 28.75
N GLU A 55 -16.21 -29.14 29.28
CA GLU A 55 -16.90 -30.33 29.79
C GLU A 55 -17.49 -30.09 31.19
N GLU A 56 -16.89 -29.21 32.00
CA GLU A 56 -17.39 -28.82 33.33
C GLU A 56 -18.56 -27.82 33.28
N VAL A 57 -18.70 -27.07 32.18
CA VAL A 57 -19.84 -26.14 31.99
C VAL A 57 -21.13 -26.93 31.78
N THR A 58 -21.90 -27.07 32.86
CA THR A 58 -23.23 -27.69 32.83
C THR A 58 -24.21 -26.71 32.22
N ARG A 59 -24.76 -27.05 31.04
CA ARG A 59 -25.70 -26.19 30.32
C ARG A 59 -27.10 -26.43 30.85
N ASP A 60 -27.49 -25.68 31.88
CA ASP A 60 -28.85 -25.73 32.44
C ASP A 60 -29.55 -24.38 32.26
N PHE A 61 -30.67 -24.42 31.55
CA PHE A 61 -31.47 -23.25 31.19
C PHE A 61 -32.91 -23.36 31.72
N GLY A 62 -33.14 -24.20 32.73
CA GLY A 62 -34.46 -24.47 33.30
C GLY A 62 -35.12 -23.29 34.04
N GLY A 63 -34.33 -22.28 34.45
CA GLY A 63 -34.80 -21.10 35.18
C GLY A 63 -33.80 -19.93 35.13
N VAL A 64 -34.25 -18.74 35.55
CA VAL A 64 -33.50 -17.47 35.39
C VAL A 64 -32.16 -17.49 36.12
N ASP A 65 -32.10 -18.10 37.31
CA ASP A 65 -30.85 -18.22 38.09
C ASP A 65 -29.88 -19.21 37.42
N GLU A 66 -30.34 -20.38 36.97
CA GLU A 66 -29.48 -21.36 36.28
C GLU A 66 -28.95 -20.84 34.93
N THR A 67 -29.78 -20.06 34.22
CA THR A 67 -29.38 -19.39 32.97
C THR A 67 -28.28 -18.36 33.22
N MET A 68 -28.37 -17.61 34.33
CA MET A 68 -27.39 -16.60 34.69
C MET A 68 -26.05 -17.22 35.10
N GLU A 69 -26.08 -18.36 35.80
CA GLU A 69 -24.88 -19.16 36.10
C GLU A 69 -24.23 -19.71 34.83
N THR A 70 -25.02 -20.24 33.89
CA THR A 70 -24.49 -20.74 32.61
C THR A 70 -23.87 -19.64 31.76
N LEU A 71 -24.50 -18.46 31.70
CA LEU A 71 -23.95 -17.30 30.99
C LEU A 71 -22.63 -16.80 31.63
N ALA A 72 -22.57 -16.76 32.96
CA ALA A 72 -21.35 -16.40 33.68
C ALA A 72 -20.21 -17.40 33.40
N ALA A 73 -20.52 -18.71 33.33
CA ALA A 73 -19.53 -19.75 33.01
C ALA A 73 -19.04 -19.69 31.55
N ILE A 74 -19.89 -19.26 30.61
CA ILE A 74 -19.48 -19.01 29.22
C ILE A 74 -18.61 -17.75 29.12
N GLU A 75 -18.95 -16.69 29.87
CA GLU A 75 -18.15 -15.46 29.91
C GLU A 75 -16.76 -15.70 30.49
N THR A 76 -16.63 -16.51 31.56
CA THR A 76 -15.33 -16.89 32.09
C THR A 76 -14.52 -17.73 31.10
N LEU A 77 -15.15 -18.65 30.37
CA LEU A 77 -14.50 -19.43 29.32
C LEU A 77 -13.99 -18.54 28.18
N ASN A 78 -14.81 -17.59 27.70
CA ASN A 78 -14.40 -16.63 26.68
C ASN A 78 -13.23 -15.75 27.16
N SER A 79 -13.26 -15.28 28.40
CA SER A 79 -12.17 -14.51 29.00
C SER A 79 -10.85 -15.29 29.04
N VAL A 80 -10.90 -16.59 29.35
CA VAL A 80 -9.73 -17.48 29.31
C VAL A 80 -9.24 -17.71 27.88
N ILE A 81 -10.14 -17.91 26.91
CA ILE A 81 -9.80 -18.00 25.49
C ILE A 81 -9.10 -16.73 25.02
N ASP A 82 -9.64 -15.57 25.37
CA ASP A 82 -9.07 -14.28 25.00
C ASP A 82 -7.66 -14.08 25.58
N ALA A 83 -7.46 -14.47 26.85
CA ALA A 83 -6.14 -14.44 27.49
C ALA A 83 -5.13 -15.35 26.78
N TYR A 84 -5.53 -16.57 26.43
CA TYR A 84 -4.68 -17.49 25.67
C TYR A 84 -4.35 -16.97 24.27
N ASN A 85 -5.35 -16.44 23.55
CA ASN A 85 -5.15 -15.86 22.23
C ASN A 85 -4.18 -14.67 22.28
N GLN A 86 -4.32 -13.78 23.26
CA GLN A 86 -3.41 -12.65 23.44
C GLN A 86 -1.96 -13.10 23.70
N SER A 87 -1.77 -14.08 24.60
CA SER A 87 -0.43 -14.63 24.86
C SER A 87 0.15 -15.30 23.62
N HIS A 88 -0.66 -16.07 22.89
CA HIS A 88 -0.25 -16.72 21.66
C HIS A 88 0.17 -15.71 20.59
N ASP A 89 -0.65 -14.69 20.36
CA ASP A 89 -0.36 -13.63 19.38
C ASP A 89 0.91 -12.85 19.74
N PHE A 90 1.14 -12.58 21.03
CA PHE A 90 2.36 -11.95 21.52
C PHE A 90 3.61 -12.79 21.22
N ASP A 91 3.57 -14.09 21.53
CA ASP A 91 4.69 -15.01 21.29
C ASP A 91 4.95 -15.22 19.79
N VAL A 92 3.89 -15.34 18.98
CA VAL A 92 3.99 -15.40 17.51
C VAL A 92 4.65 -14.14 16.95
N GLY A 93 4.24 -12.96 17.43
CA GLY A 93 4.84 -11.68 17.03
C GLY A 93 6.31 -11.56 17.46
N ARG A 94 6.66 -12.03 18.66
CA ARG A 94 8.06 -12.08 19.13
C ARG A 94 8.90 -13.05 18.30
N LEU A 95 8.37 -14.24 17.97
CA LEU A 95 9.04 -15.23 17.12
C LEU A 95 9.26 -14.71 15.70
N ALA A 96 8.29 -13.99 15.13
CA ALA A 96 8.43 -13.36 13.81
C ALA A 96 9.59 -12.36 13.78
N ARG A 97 9.71 -11.49 14.79
CA ARG A 97 10.84 -10.54 14.93
C ARG A 97 12.18 -11.26 15.06
N VAL A 98 12.27 -12.29 15.89
CA VAL A 98 13.51 -13.07 16.06
C VAL A 98 13.89 -13.79 14.75
N THR A 99 12.91 -14.36 14.05
CA THR A 99 13.13 -15.01 12.75
C THR A 99 13.66 -14.02 11.72
N LEU A 100 13.16 -12.78 11.73
CA LEU A 100 13.68 -11.71 10.88
C LEU A 100 15.14 -11.37 11.22
N LEU A 101 15.46 -11.20 12.51
CA LEU A 101 16.82 -10.88 12.97
C LEU A 101 17.80 -12.04 12.74
N LEU A 102 17.38 -13.30 12.77
CA LEU A 102 18.26 -14.43 12.44
C LEU A 102 18.79 -14.41 11.00
N ALA A 103 18.13 -13.70 10.09
CA ALA A 103 18.64 -13.53 8.74
C ALA A 103 19.79 -12.50 8.69
N GLN A 104 19.66 -11.43 9.47
CA GLN A 104 20.63 -10.35 9.64
C GLN A 104 20.35 -9.65 10.99
N PRO A 105 21.11 -9.95 12.07
CA PRO A 105 20.78 -9.49 13.42
C PRO A 105 20.73 -7.98 13.57
N TYR A 106 21.67 -7.28 12.95
CA TYR A 106 21.72 -5.83 12.87
C TYR A 106 22.44 -5.43 11.58
N PHE A 107 22.26 -4.19 11.14
CA PHE A 107 22.95 -3.66 9.96
C PHE A 107 23.82 -2.46 10.29
N ALA A 108 23.66 -1.85 11.47
CA ALA A 108 24.43 -0.69 11.89
C ALA A 108 24.68 -0.68 13.39
N LYS A 109 25.70 0.08 13.78
CA LYS A 109 26.05 0.42 15.16
C LYS A 109 26.36 1.90 15.26
N VAL A 110 25.83 2.55 16.30
CA VAL A 110 26.23 3.90 16.69
C VAL A 110 26.78 3.91 18.10
N ARG A 111 27.87 4.66 18.32
CA ARG A 111 28.42 4.88 19.67
C ARG A 111 27.98 6.26 20.15
N LEU A 112 27.17 6.32 21.19
CA LEU A 112 26.53 7.53 21.69
C LEU A 112 27.04 7.87 23.08
N ARG A 113 27.16 9.16 23.36
CA ARG A 113 27.51 9.69 24.68
C ARG A 113 26.42 10.65 25.18
N TYR A 114 25.82 10.34 26.33
CA TYR A 114 24.70 11.06 26.95
C TYR A 114 25.14 12.20 27.89
N GLY A 115 26.10 13.01 27.44
CA GLY A 115 26.68 14.12 28.19
C GLY A 115 28.19 14.00 28.39
N THR A 116 28.85 15.06 28.86
CA THR A 116 30.33 15.13 28.85
C THR A 116 31.04 14.14 29.78
N ASN A 117 30.34 13.60 30.79
CA ASN A 117 30.91 12.74 31.83
C ASN A 117 30.32 11.31 31.85
N THR A 118 29.54 10.91 30.85
CA THR A 118 29.02 9.54 30.74
C THR A 118 29.94 8.70 29.86
N GLU A 119 30.10 7.42 30.20
CA GLU A 119 30.78 6.49 29.29
C GLU A 119 29.96 6.34 28.00
N PRO A 120 30.61 6.22 26.82
CA PRO A 120 29.90 5.97 25.59
C PRO A 120 29.28 4.58 25.56
N GLU A 121 28.08 4.49 25.00
CA GLU A 121 27.34 3.24 24.85
C GLU A 121 27.19 2.88 23.38
N ASP A 122 27.28 1.58 23.08
CA ASP A 122 27.09 1.05 21.74
C ASP A 122 25.63 0.64 21.54
N VAL A 123 25.02 1.15 20.48
CA VAL A 123 23.64 0.86 20.10
C VAL A 123 23.63 0.18 18.74
N TYR A 124 23.24 -1.09 18.73
CA TYR A 124 23.10 -1.91 17.52
C TYR A 124 21.69 -1.76 16.95
N ILE A 125 21.60 -1.44 15.66
CA ILE A 125 20.34 -1.12 14.97
C ILE A 125 20.04 -2.21 13.94
N GLY A 126 18.84 -2.79 14.03
CA GLY A 126 18.37 -3.85 13.16
C GLY A 126 16.97 -3.61 12.59
N ALA A 127 16.51 -4.57 11.78
CA ALA A 127 15.19 -4.49 11.15
C ALA A 127 14.03 -4.58 12.15
N ALA A 128 14.27 -5.19 13.32
CA ALA A 128 13.34 -5.28 14.44
C ALA A 128 14.10 -5.12 15.77
N GLY A 129 13.38 -4.70 16.82
CA GLY A 129 13.93 -4.63 18.17
C GLY A 129 13.74 -5.93 18.96
N ILE A 130 14.76 -6.31 19.75
CA ILE A 130 14.67 -7.39 20.73
C ILE A 130 15.46 -7.03 21.99
N THR A 131 14.87 -7.33 23.15
CA THR A 131 15.48 -7.12 24.47
C THR A 131 15.89 -8.47 25.07
N SER A 132 16.99 -8.46 25.82
CA SER A 132 17.36 -9.58 26.68
C SER A 132 16.60 -9.49 28.02
N GLY A 133 16.64 -10.56 28.82
CA GLY A 133 15.88 -10.70 30.07
C GLY A 133 16.13 -9.59 31.12
N ASP A 134 17.28 -8.91 31.05
CA ASP A 134 17.69 -7.86 31.99
C ASP A 134 17.35 -6.43 31.52
N TYR A 135 16.39 -6.26 30.61
CA TYR A 135 15.99 -4.97 29.99
C TYR A 135 17.03 -4.32 29.07
N ASP A 136 18.21 -4.90 28.93
CA ASP A 136 19.19 -4.44 27.94
C ASP A 136 18.72 -4.78 26.51
N SER A 137 18.69 -3.75 25.68
CA SER A 137 18.31 -3.87 24.27
C SER A 137 19.43 -4.55 23.49
N LEU A 138 19.25 -5.81 23.13
CA LEU A 138 20.20 -6.58 22.32
C LEU A 138 20.30 -5.97 20.91
N VAL A 139 19.16 -5.67 20.31
CA VAL A 139 19.05 -4.97 19.03
C VAL A 139 17.95 -3.94 19.12
N VAL A 140 18.26 -2.71 18.73
CA VAL A 140 17.30 -1.60 18.65
C VAL A 140 16.63 -1.62 17.28
N ASP A 141 15.31 -1.44 17.28
CA ASP A 141 14.54 -1.30 16.06
C ASP A 141 14.91 0.00 15.32
N TRP A 142 15.12 -0.07 14.01
CA TRP A 142 15.41 1.10 13.17
C TRP A 142 14.36 2.21 13.24
N ARG A 143 13.13 1.91 13.69
CA ARG A 143 12.01 2.86 13.87
C ARG A 143 12.05 3.57 15.21
N SER A 144 12.86 3.09 16.15
CA SER A 144 13.05 3.73 17.44
C SER A 144 13.54 5.18 17.26
N PRO A 145 13.14 6.12 18.14
CA PRO A 145 13.65 7.48 18.07
C PRO A 145 15.18 7.59 18.18
N ILE A 146 15.82 6.74 19.00
CA ILE A 146 17.29 6.73 19.12
C ILE A 146 17.98 6.42 17.79
N ALA A 147 17.37 5.62 16.91
CA ALA A 147 17.92 5.29 15.60
C ALA A 147 17.96 6.49 14.65
N GLU A 148 17.26 7.60 14.97
CA GLU A 148 17.36 8.85 14.23
C GLU A 148 18.80 9.40 14.22
N THR A 149 19.56 9.14 15.29
CA THR A 149 20.98 9.49 15.36
C THR A 149 21.76 8.89 14.18
N TYR A 150 21.54 7.63 13.83
CA TYR A 150 22.16 6.99 12.67
C TYR A 150 21.78 7.68 11.34
N TYR A 151 20.48 7.96 11.14
CA TYR A 151 19.93 8.49 9.88
C TYR A 151 20.11 10.00 9.69
N ASN A 152 20.40 10.77 10.74
CA ASN A 152 20.70 12.20 10.63
C ASN A 152 22.05 12.48 9.96
N GLN A 153 22.89 11.44 9.77
CA GLN A 153 24.16 11.47 9.01
C GLN A 153 25.12 12.60 9.46
N ARG A 154 25.10 12.96 10.75
CA ARG A 154 25.96 13.99 11.36
C ARG A 154 26.74 13.39 12.52
N MET A 155 28.07 13.39 12.42
CA MET A 155 28.96 13.07 13.55
C MET A 155 28.99 14.22 14.56
N GLY A 156 29.24 13.92 15.84
CA GLY A 156 29.31 14.91 16.92
C GLY A 156 27.95 15.17 17.59
N PRO A 157 27.71 16.40 18.11
CA PRO A 157 26.49 16.71 18.85
C PRO A 157 25.22 16.56 18.00
N CYS A 158 24.28 15.75 18.47
CA CYS A 158 22.97 15.57 17.87
C CYS A 158 21.89 15.38 18.94
N SER A 159 20.65 15.26 18.51
CA SER A 159 19.53 14.98 19.40
C SER A 159 18.49 14.11 18.70
N TYR A 160 17.64 13.49 19.51
CA TYR A 160 16.46 12.77 19.07
C TYR A 160 15.32 12.99 20.09
N THR A 161 14.07 12.78 19.68
CA THR A 161 12.90 13.08 20.53
C THR A 161 12.17 11.80 20.95
N VAL A 162 11.96 11.62 22.26
CA VAL A 162 11.15 10.52 22.82
C VAL A 162 10.04 11.13 23.66
N ASP A 163 8.78 10.77 23.37
CA ASP A 163 7.60 11.24 24.12
C ASP A 163 7.55 12.78 24.30
N GLY A 164 7.94 13.52 23.25
CA GLY A 164 7.99 14.98 23.25
C GLY A 164 9.17 15.60 24.03
N ARG A 165 10.11 14.79 24.54
CA ARG A 165 11.33 15.25 25.20
C ARG A 165 12.53 15.08 24.27
N GLU A 166 13.28 16.15 24.09
CA GLU A 166 14.52 16.14 23.33
C GLU A 166 15.65 15.58 24.20
N VAL A 167 16.35 14.56 23.68
CA VAL A 167 17.52 13.96 24.30
C VAL A 167 18.74 14.36 23.49
N HIS A 168 19.65 15.10 24.11
CA HIS A 168 20.92 15.49 23.48
C HIS A 168 21.98 14.42 23.71
N VAL A 169 22.65 14.03 22.63
CA VAL A 169 23.73 13.03 22.65
C VAL A 169 24.86 13.47 21.73
N GLU A 170 26.03 12.86 21.91
CA GLU A 170 27.14 13.02 20.98
C GLU A 170 27.44 11.70 20.29
N MET A 171 27.42 11.72 18.96
CA MET A 171 27.72 10.55 18.13
C MET A 171 29.22 10.47 17.87
N LEU A 172 29.84 9.45 18.44
CA LEU A 172 31.29 9.22 18.38
C LEU A 172 31.69 8.26 17.26
N LEU A 173 30.81 7.30 16.95
CA LEU A 173 31.03 6.31 15.89
C LEU A 173 29.72 6.05 15.16
N ARG A 174 29.84 5.87 13.85
CA ARG A 174 28.79 5.32 13.00
C ARG A 174 29.40 4.23 12.13
N ARG A 175 28.95 3.00 12.35
CA ARG A 175 29.43 1.79 11.68
C ARG A 175 28.28 1.09 10.98
N GLN A 176 28.52 0.64 9.76
CA GLN A 176 27.61 -0.19 8.99
C GLN A 176 28.23 -1.57 8.79
N PHE A 177 27.38 -2.59 8.74
CA PHE A 177 27.81 -3.98 8.57
C PHE A 177 27.15 -4.64 7.36
N ASP A 178 27.89 -5.53 6.72
CA ASP A 178 27.35 -6.59 5.87
C ASP A 178 27.43 -7.91 6.62
N ILE A 179 26.26 -8.44 6.96
CA ILE A 179 26.10 -9.64 7.79
C ILE A 179 25.17 -10.60 7.08
N SER A 180 25.55 -11.88 7.10
CA SER A 180 24.72 -12.99 6.66
C SER A 180 24.62 -14.00 7.80
N LYS A 181 23.46 -14.04 8.47
CA LYS A 181 23.23 -14.86 9.67
C LYS A 181 24.25 -14.56 10.78
N ASP A 182 25.13 -15.52 11.05
CA ASP A 182 26.17 -15.51 12.08
C ASP A 182 27.54 -15.06 11.56
N LYS A 183 27.63 -14.72 10.26
CA LYS A 183 28.88 -14.34 9.61
C LYS A 183 28.92 -12.86 9.27
N LEU A 184 29.94 -12.16 9.76
CA LEU A 184 30.33 -10.83 9.30
C LEU A 184 31.08 -10.98 7.98
N ASN A 185 30.61 -10.30 6.93
CA ASN A 185 31.27 -10.26 5.64
C ASN A 185 32.19 -9.04 5.54
N ALA A 186 31.71 -7.88 5.99
CA ALA A 186 32.46 -6.61 6.01
C ALA A 186 31.85 -5.62 7.00
N TYR A 187 32.64 -4.65 7.47
CA TYR A 187 32.17 -3.49 8.22
C TYR A 187 32.81 -2.20 7.70
N PHE A 188 32.17 -1.08 7.96
CA PHE A 188 32.62 0.22 7.49
C PHE A 188 32.25 1.35 8.44
N ASP A 189 33.21 2.23 8.73
CA ASP A 189 33.00 3.43 9.53
C ASP A 189 32.81 4.63 8.61
N THR A 190 31.64 5.27 8.69
CA THR A 190 31.30 6.35 7.74
C THR A 190 31.22 7.71 8.45
N THR A 191 32.15 8.60 8.13
CA THR A 191 32.16 9.98 8.65
C THR A 191 31.37 10.98 7.79
N VAL A 192 31.13 10.68 6.50
CA VAL A 192 30.38 11.54 5.56
C VAL A 192 29.48 10.68 4.65
N ALA A 193 28.24 11.12 4.43
CA ALA A 193 27.18 10.46 3.64
C ALA A 193 27.56 10.05 2.19
N ILE A 194 28.63 10.59 1.62
CA ILE A 194 28.95 10.49 0.18
C ILE A 194 29.65 9.16 -0.17
N GLN A 195 30.24 8.46 0.79
CA GLN A 195 30.98 7.20 0.52
C GLN A 195 30.09 5.95 0.43
N ASP A 196 28.81 6.04 0.80
CA ASP A 196 27.91 4.89 0.95
C ASP A 196 27.63 4.15 -0.38
N SER A 197 27.72 4.80 -1.55
CA SER A 197 27.45 4.16 -2.85
C SER A 197 28.62 3.40 -3.46
N LEU A 198 29.86 3.88 -3.27
CA LEU A 198 31.09 3.16 -3.63
C LEU A 198 31.19 1.84 -2.85
N LEU A 199 30.70 1.87 -1.61
CA LEU A 199 30.73 0.83 -0.60
C LEU A 199 29.64 -0.24 -0.83
N LEU A 200 28.43 0.18 -1.19
CA LEU A 200 27.33 -0.70 -1.64
C LEU A 200 27.67 -1.51 -2.90
N SER A 201 28.58 -1.01 -3.75
CA SER A 201 28.99 -1.73 -4.97
C SER A 201 29.92 -2.92 -4.71
N ALA A 202 30.72 -2.87 -3.65
CA ALA A 202 31.54 -4.01 -3.20
C ALA A 202 30.68 -5.13 -2.60
N LEU A 203 29.54 -4.76 -2.01
CA LEU A 203 28.56 -5.67 -1.41
C LEU A 203 27.60 -6.32 -2.44
N LYS A 204 27.35 -5.64 -3.57
CA LYS A 204 26.40 -6.09 -4.60
C LYS A 204 26.78 -7.37 -5.34
N HIS A 205 28.04 -7.82 -5.29
CA HIS A 205 28.48 -8.94 -6.11
C HIS A 205 27.97 -10.33 -5.67
N ASN A 206 27.15 -10.46 -4.60
CA ASN A 206 26.72 -11.79 -4.15
C ASN A 206 25.33 -11.97 -3.48
N HIS A 207 24.37 -11.03 -3.56
CA HIS A 207 23.04 -11.28 -2.96
C HIS A 207 21.85 -10.96 -3.86
N SER A 208 21.01 -11.97 -4.09
CA SER A 208 19.72 -11.88 -4.81
C SER A 208 18.59 -11.25 -3.98
N GLU A 209 18.90 -10.69 -2.81
CA GLU A 209 17.91 -10.21 -1.84
C GLU A 209 17.84 -8.68 -1.81
N LYS A 210 17.22 -8.10 -2.84
CA LYS A 210 16.92 -6.66 -2.95
C LYS A 210 16.10 -6.10 -1.77
N LEU A 211 15.52 -6.95 -0.92
CA LEU A 211 14.60 -6.57 0.18
C LEU A 211 15.32 -6.17 1.48
N LYS A 212 16.46 -6.79 1.82
CA LYS A 212 17.15 -6.55 3.10
C LYS A 212 17.88 -5.19 3.19
N ALA A 213 18.18 -4.58 2.05
CA ALA A 213 18.99 -3.36 1.97
C ALA A 213 18.21 -2.05 2.15
N ILE A 214 16.88 -2.07 2.20
CA ILE A 214 16.06 -0.85 2.08
C ILE A 214 16.16 0.02 3.35
N THR A 215 16.15 -0.57 4.55
CA THR A 215 16.23 0.17 5.83
C THR A 215 17.65 0.62 6.18
N ALA A 216 18.67 -0.16 5.82
CA ALA A 216 20.06 0.15 6.11
C ALA A 216 20.59 1.36 5.31
N THR A 217 19.99 1.60 4.14
CA THR A 217 20.45 2.60 3.17
C THR A 217 19.58 3.87 3.12
N ILE A 218 18.65 4.04 4.07
CA ILE A 218 17.78 5.22 4.13
C ILE A 218 18.65 6.47 4.18
N GLN A 219 18.41 7.35 3.23
CA GLN A 219 19.12 8.60 3.10
C GLN A 219 18.44 9.70 3.90
N ARG A 220 19.17 10.77 4.18
CA ARG A 220 18.64 11.86 5.00
C ARG A 220 17.30 12.41 4.46
N GLU A 221 17.22 12.73 3.16
CA GLU A 221 15.97 13.24 2.55
C GLU A 221 14.81 12.22 2.63
N GLN A 222 15.11 10.92 2.55
CA GLN A 222 14.13 9.85 2.68
C GLN A 222 13.68 9.71 4.15
N ASN A 223 14.61 9.79 5.10
CA ASN A 223 14.32 9.76 6.53
C ASN A 223 13.46 10.94 6.97
N GLU A 224 13.70 12.14 6.41
CA GLU A 224 12.87 13.34 6.66
C GLU A 224 11.40 13.08 6.27
N VAL A 225 11.13 12.36 5.18
CA VAL A 225 9.76 11.94 4.81
C VAL A 225 9.23 10.83 5.72
N VAL A 226 10.04 9.79 5.98
CA VAL A 226 9.62 8.61 6.77
C VAL A 226 9.28 9.00 8.21
N ARG A 227 10.00 9.95 8.81
CA ARG A 227 9.80 10.42 10.19
C ARG A 227 9.07 11.76 10.27
N HIS A 228 8.51 12.25 9.17
CA HIS A 228 7.78 13.50 9.14
C HIS A 228 6.67 13.52 10.21
N ALA A 229 6.36 14.71 10.74
CA ALA A 229 5.23 14.88 11.64
C ALA A 229 3.92 14.40 10.98
N ASP A 230 3.00 13.91 11.79
CA ASP A 230 1.68 13.54 11.30
C ASP A 230 0.86 14.80 11.00
N VAL A 231 0.60 15.02 9.71
CA VAL A 231 -0.07 16.22 9.17
C VAL A 231 -1.24 15.77 8.30
N PRO A 232 -2.29 16.60 8.13
CA PRO A 232 -3.48 16.22 7.37
C PRO A 232 -3.17 15.77 5.93
N ALA A 233 -2.19 16.39 5.27
CA ALA A 233 -1.68 15.95 3.98
C ALA A 233 -0.19 16.28 3.85
N LEU A 234 0.59 15.33 3.33
CA LEU A 234 2.00 15.48 2.98
C LEU A 234 2.20 15.14 1.51
N LEU A 235 2.69 16.10 0.71
CA LEU A 235 3.04 15.91 -0.69
C LEU A 235 4.56 15.75 -0.84
N VAL A 236 4.99 14.60 -1.37
CA VAL A 236 6.39 14.28 -1.63
C VAL A 236 6.67 14.40 -3.12
N ARG A 237 7.38 15.45 -3.51
CA ARG A 237 7.84 15.68 -4.88
C ARG A 237 9.17 14.96 -5.08
N GLY A 238 9.17 13.86 -5.83
CA GLY A 238 10.38 13.07 -6.04
C GLY A 238 10.69 12.84 -7.50
N ILE A 239 11.97 12.74 -7.82
CA ILE A 239 12.42 12.46 -9.19
C ILE A 239 12.43 10.95 -9.48
N ALA A 240 12.67 10.57 -10.73
CA ALA A 240 12.83 9.16 -11.07
C ALA A 240 14.03 8.54 -10.34
N GLY A 241 13.84 7.36 -9.77
CA GLY A 241 14.90 6.64 -9.05
C GLY A 241 15.19 7.16 -7.63
N SER A 242 14.39 8.08 -7.09
CA SER A 242 14.60 8.62 -5.73
C SER A 242 14.11 7.73 -4.59
N GLY A 243 13.51 6.58 -4.89
CA GLY A 243 13.03 5.63 -3.88
C GLY A 243 11.66 5.97 -3.28
N LYS A 244 10.82 6.77 -3.95
CA LYS A 244 9.46 7.13 -3.50
C LYS A 244 8.66 5.94 -2.92
N THR A 245 8.52 4.86 -3.69
CA THR A 245 7.78 3.67 -3.22
C THR A 245 8.42 3.04 -1.98
N SER A 246 9.76 3.01 -1.89
CA SER A 246 10.46 2.52 -0.70
C SER A 246 10.20 3.42 0.52
N VAL A 247 10.26 4.74 0.33
CA VAL A 247 9.94 5.74 1.37
C VAL A 247 8.50 5.58 1.86
N LEU A 248 7.55 5.37 0.94
CA LEU A 248 6.15 5.11 1.29
C LEU A 248 5.99 3.86 2.17
N LEU A 249 6.66 2.75 1.83
CA LEU A 249 6.59 1.52 2.63
C LEU A 249 7.27 1.66 3.99
N GLN A 250 8.40 2.35 4.04
CA GLN A 250 9.09 2.68 5.27
C GLN A 250 8.23 3.58 6.17
N ARG A 251 7.53 4.56 5.60
CA ARG A 251 6.60 5.42 6.33
C ARG A 251 5.45 4.61 6.92
N ILE A 252 4.86 3.69 6.17
CA ILE A 252 3.82 2.78 6.69
C ILE A 252 4.35 1.95 7.86
N ALA A 253 5.53 1.33 7.71
CA ALA A 253 6.14 0.55 8.77
C ALA A 253 6.51 1.38 10.01
N TYR A 254 6.91 2.64 9.81
CA TYR A 254 7.15 3.61 10.89
C TYR A 254 5.85 3.98 11.63
N LEU A 255 4.77 4.25 10.90
CA LEU A 255 3.46 4.56 11.49
C LEU A 255 2.92 3.38 12.31
N PHE A 256 2.99 2.14 11.80
CA PHE A 256 2.58 0.97 12.58
C PHE A 256 3.41 0.78 13.85
N TYR A 257 4.71 1.09 13.82
CA TYR A 257 5.54 1.02 15.02
C TYR A 257 5.18 2.10 16.04
N HIS A 258 5.04 3.35 15.59
CA HIS A 258 4.79 4.49 16.47
C HIS A 258 3.37 4.46 17.04
N GLU A 259 2.41 3.96 16.27
CA GLU A 259 0.99 3.90 16.64
C GLU A 259 0.48 2.47 16.89
N ARG A 260 1.37 1.54 17.22
CA ARG A 260 1.05 0.10 17.39
C ARG A 260 -0.12 -0.21 18.32
N ASP A 261 -0.41 0.67 19.27
CA ASP A 261 -1.49 0.51 20.25
C ASP A 261 -2.83 1.08 19.75
N THR A 262 -2.83 1.87 18.66
CA THR A 262 -4.02 2.63 18.20
C THR A 262 -4.32 2.50 16.72
N LEU A 263 -3.39 1.99 15.91
CA LEU A 263 -3.51 1.91 14.46
C LEU A 263 -3.61 0.46 14.02
N ASP A 264 -4.77 0.09 13.47
CA ASP A 264 -4.95 -1.20 12.81
C ASP A 264 -4.65 -1.11 11.30
N ALA A 265 -4.15 -2.21 10.73
CA ALA A 265 -3.82 -2.28 9.31
C ALA A 265 -5.03 -2.07 8.39
N SER A 266 -6.25 -2.36 8.85
CA SER A 266 -7.50 -2.06 8.12
C SER A 266 -7.80 -0.56 7.99
N GLN A 267 -7.17 0.28 8.80
CA GLN A 267 -7.34 1.74 8.80
C GLN A 267 -6.35 2.46 7.88
N VAL A 268 -5.41 1.72 7.27
CA VAL A 268 -4.39 2.24 6.37
C VAL A 268 -4.69 1.80 4.94
N PHE A 269 -4.83 2.75 4.03
CA PHE A 269 -5.18 2.51 2.62
C PHE A 269 -4.02 2.90 1.71
N LEU A 270 -3.64 2.02 0.80
CA LEU A 270 -2.59 2.25 -0.17
C LEU A 270 -3.12 2.15 -1.61
N PHE A 271 -3.04 3.24 -2.35
CA PHE A 271 -3.37 3.31 -3.76
C PHE A 271 -2.12 3.23 -4.62
N THR A 272 -2.10 2.28 -5.56
CA THR A 272 -1.00 2.08 -6.52
C THR A 272 -1.54 1.95 -7.94
N PRO A 273 -0.86 2.51 -8.97
CA PRO A 273 -1.33 2.41 -10.35
C PRO A 273 -1.21 1.01 -10.96
N ASN A 274 -0.35 0.13 -10.41
CA ASN A 274 -0.03 -1.15 -11.03
C ASN A 274 -0.08 -2.32 -10.04
N ALA A 275 -0.88 -3.34 -10.37
CA ALA A 275 -1.07 -4.53 -9.55
C ALA A 275 0.21 -5.34 -9.30
N VAL A 276 1.25 -5.22 -10.15
CA VAL A 276 2.55 -5.87 -9.92
C VAL A 276 3.19 -5.40 -8.62
N PHE A 277 2.93 -4.16 -8.19
CA PHE A 277 3.44 -3.65 -6.91
C PHE A 277 2.77 -4.27 -5.71
N LYS A 278 1.55 -4.79 -5.83
CA LYS A 278 0.87 -5.47 -4.72
C LYS A 278 1.68 -6.67 -4.23
N SER A 279 2.17 -7.50 -5.15
CA SER A 279 3.05 -8.63 -4.81
C SER A 279 4.36 -8.18 -4.17
N TYR A 280 4.88 -7.01 -4.55
CA TYR A 280 6.07 -6.43 -3.90
C TYR A 280 5.76 -6.00 -2.46
N ILE A 281 4.66 -5.28 -2.24
CA ILE A 281 4.20 -4.85 -0.92
C ILE A 281 3.96 -6.06 -0.01
N ASP A 282 3.32 -7.10 -0.55
CA ASP A 282 3.03 -8.36 0.15
C ASP A 282 4.29 -9.12 0.60
N MET A 283 5.45 -8.79 0.03
CA MET A 283 6.75 -9.33 0.47
C MET A 283 7.50 -8.36 1.39
N VAL A 284 7.46 -7.06 1.12
CA VAL A 284 8.31 -6.06 1.80
C VAL A 284 7.86 -5.78 3.22
N LEU A 285 6.59 -5.42 3.44
CA LEU A 285 6.12 -5.06 4.77
C LEU A 285 6.22 -6.23 5.77
N PRO A 286 5.90 -7.48 5.37
CA PRO A 286 6.12 -8.62 6.25
C PRO A 286 7.61 -8.86 6.53
N SER A 287 8.49 -8.58 5.57
CA SER A 287 9.94 -8.61 5.79
C SER A 287 10.45 -7.49 6.71
N LEU A 288 9.64 -6.48 6.98
CA LEU A 288 9.89 -5.45 8.00
C LEU A 288 9.18 -5.76 9.34
N GLY A 289 8.54 -6.93 9.44
CA GLY A 289 7.81 -7.36 10.64
C GLY A 289 6.39 -6.77 10.76
N GLU A 290 5.85 -6.18 9.70
CA GLU A 290 4.57 -5.46 9.72
C GLU A 290 3.47 -6.13 8.91
N ARG A 291 2.22 -5.87 9.30
CA ARG A 291 1.02 -6.31 8.57
C ARG A 291 0.80 -5.47 7.31
N ASN A 292 0.16 -6.04 6.30
CA ASN A 292 -0.12 -5.31 5.06
C ASN A 292 -1.35 -4.40 5.21
N PRO A 293 -1.28 -3.14 4.71
CA PRO A 293 -2.43 -2.24 4.65
C PRO A 293 -3.42 -2.67 3.56
N GLN A 294 -4.59 -2.04 3.56
CA GLN A 294 -5.58 -2.19 2.49
C GLN A 294 -5.06 -1.62 1.17
N THR A 295 -4.52 -2.51 0.32
CA THR A 295 -3.86 -2.11 -0.94
C THR A 295 -4.78 -2.30 -2.15
N PHE A 296 -4.99 -1.22 -2.89
CA PHE A 296 -5.87 -1.18 -4.06
C PHE A 296 -5.19 -0.56 -5.29
N THR A 297 -5.40 -1.17 -6.45
CA THR A 297 -5.44 -0.40 -7.70
C THR A 297 -6.76 0.36 -7.81
N TRP A 298 -6.80 1.41 -8.64
CA TRP A 298 -8.03 2.18 -8.86
C TRP A 298 -9.24 1.33 -9.27
N ARG A 299 -9.01 0.29 -10.09
CA ARG A 299 -10.06 -0.67 -10.46
C ARG A 299 -10.51 -1.53 -9.29
N GLU A 300 -9.57 -2.05 -8.50
CA GLU A 300 -9.87 -2.91 -7.35
C GLU A 300 -10.64 -2.16 -6.26
N PHE A 301 -10.33 -0.88 -6.05
CA PHE A 301 -11.09 -0.01 -5.16
C PHE A 301 -12.57 0.07 -5.57
N PHE A 302 -12.86 0.32 -6.85
CA PHE A 302 -14.26 0.29 -7.29
C PHE A 302 -14.86 -1.11 -7.30
N GLN A 303 -14.06 -2.16 -7.49
CA GLN A 303 -14.53 -3.54 -7.41
C GLN A 303 -14.96 -3.91 -5.98
N SER A 304 -14.24 -3.47 -4.96
CA SER A 304 -14.65 -3.69 -3.55
C SER A 304 -15.95 -2.96 -3.21
N LEU A 305 -16.25 -1.87 -3.90
CA LEU A 305 -17.53 -1.14 -3.82
C LEU A 305 -18.63 -1.69 -4.75
N GLY A 306 -18.40 -2.82 -5.44
CA GLY A 306 -19.35 -3.41 -6.38
C GLY A 306 -19.47 -2.69 -7.73
N GLN A 307 -18.63 -1.68 -8.00
CA GLN A 307 -18.67 -0.82 -9.20
C GLN A 307 -17.57 -1.13 -10.23
N GLY A 308 -16.79 -2.20 -10.06
CA GLY A 308 -15.63 -2.53 -10.90
C GLY A 308 -15.91 -2.82 -12.38
N LYS A 309 -17.18 -2.97 -12.79
CA LYS A 309 -17.59 -3.16 -14.20
C LYS A 309 -17.74 -1.85 -14.98
N ARG A 310 -17.76 -0.70 -14.29
CA ARG A 310 -17.91 0.62 -14.92
C ARG A 310 -16.61 1.11 -15.54
N ALA A 311 -16.71 2.09 -16.44
CA ALA A 311 -15.57 2.93 -16.78
C ALA A 311 -15.04 3.62 -15.51
N LEU A 312 -13.72 3.79 -15.40
CA LEU A 312 -13.06 4.24 -14.16
C LEU A 312 -12.95 5.77 -14.03
N GLY A 313 -13.66 6.51 -14.90
CA GLY A 313 -13.72 7.98 -14.86
C GLY A 313 -12.42 8.69 -15.24
N GLU A 314 -11.60 8.10 -16.12
CA GLU A 314 -10.40 8.76 -16.68
C GLU A 314 -10.77 10.04 -17.48
N ASP A 315 -12.02 10.14 -17.93
CA ASP A 315 -12.60 11.26 -18.68
C ASP A 315 -13.42 12.22 -17.80
N SER A 316 -13.47 12.01 -16.48
CA SER A 316 -14.22 12.86 -15.56
C SER A 316 -13.46 14.12 -15.20
N ASP A 317 -14.13 15.26 -15.24
CA ASP A 317 -13.61 16.56 -14.87
C ASP A 317 -14.34 17.15 -13.65
N LEU A 318 -13.77 18.21 -13.09
CA LEU A 318 -14.37 18.91 -11.94
C LEU A 318 -15.70 19.59 -12.31
N ALA A 319 -15.88 20.02 -13.56
CA ALA A 319 -17.13 20.59 -14.04
C ALA A 319 -18.29 19.59 -13.93
N THR A 320 -18.02 18.29 -14.13
CA THR A 320 -19.00 17.23 -13.89
C THR A 320 -19.42 17.15 -12.43
N PHE A 321 -18.49 17.34 -11.48
CA PHE A 321 -18.80 17.36 -10.05
C PHE A 321 -19.65 18.59 -9.67
N GLU A 322 -19.32 19.77 -10.17
CA GLU A 322 -20.14 20.98 -9.97
C GLU A 322 -21.57 20.83 -10.50
N ARG A 323 -21.74 20.09 -11.61
CA ARG A 323 -23.07 19.75 -12.14
C ARG A 323 -23.81 18.77 -11.24
N LEU A 324 -23.12 17.77 -10.69
CA LEU A 324 -23.71 16.83 -9.74
C LEU A 324 -24.16 17.54 -8.47
N GLU A 325 -23.35 18.43 -7.91
CA GLU A 325 -23.69 19.22 -6.72
C GLU A 325 -24.93 20.08 -6.95
N ARG A 326 -24.92 20.92 -7.99
CA ARG A 326 -26.09 21.74 -8.36
C ARG A 326 -27.33 20.89 -8.65
N GLY A 327 -27.13 19.72 -9.27
CA GLY A 327 -28.19 18.78 -9.58
C GLY A 327 -28.82 18.15 -8.34
N VAL A 328 -28.01 17.82 -7.32
CA VAL A 328 -28.49 17.31 -6.04
C VAL A 328 -29.25 18.40 -5.27
N ASP A 329 -28.76 19.63 -5.26
CA ASP A 329 -29.43 20.76 -4.60
C ASP A 329 -30.83 21.04 -5.19
N ALA A 330 -30.98 20.87 -6.51
CA ALA A 330 -32.22 21.06 -7.24
C ALA A 330 -33.03 19.76 -7.46
N LEU A 331 -32.65 18.65 -6.82
CA LEU A 331 -33.24 17.34 -7.11
C LEU A 331 -34.68 17.22 -6.60
N GLU A 332 -35.61 17.00 -7.54
CA GLU A 332 -36.95 16.53 -7.24
C GLU A 332 -37.00 15.00 -7.25
N LEU A 333 -37.47 14.42 -6.14
CA LEU A 333 -37.53 12.97 -5.94
C LEU A 333 -38.57 12.32 -6.87
N ASP A 334 -38.12 11.36 -7.65
CA ASP A 334 -38.94 10.47 -8.46
C ASP A 334 -39.04 9.09 -7.80
N VAL A 335 -40.13 8.34 -8.05
CA VAL A 335 -40.27 6.98 -7.48
C VAL A 335 -39.23 6.00 -8.04
N HIS A 336 -38.76 6.24 -9.27
CA HIS A 336 -37.73 5.45 -9.93
C HIS A 336 -36.31 5.77 -9.43
N ASP A 337 -36.13 6.82 -8.61
CA ASP A 337 -34.88 7.05 -7.89
C ASP A 337 -34.65 6.02 -6.77
N PHE A 338 -35.61 5.11 -6.53
CA PHE A 338 -35.59 4.17 -5.43
C PHE A 338 -35.79 2.71 -5.88
N GLY A 339 -34.94 1.84 -5.36
CA GLY A 339 -35.07 0.39 -5.48
C GLY A 339 -36.05 -0.19 -4.45
N GLU A 340 -36.42 -1.46 -4.61
CA GLU A 340 -37.17 -2.20 -3.61
C GLU A 340 -36.23 -2.93 -2.63
N ILE A 341 -36.67 -3.08 -1.37
CA ILE A 341 -35.94 -3.89 -0.39
C ILE A 341 -36.60 -5.27 -0.34
N ARG A 342 -35.83 -6.30 -0.74
CA ARG A 342 -36.23 -7.71 -0.73
C ARG A 342 -35.20 -8.56 0.00
N VAL A 343 -35.70 -9.54 0.73
CA VAL A 343 -34.88 -10.61 1.32
C VAL A 343 -35.58 -11.94 1.07
N ASN A 344 -34.84 -12.93 0.56
CA ASN A 344 -35.36 -14.27 0.23
C ASN A 344 -36.63 -14.25 -0.65
N GLY A 345 -36.69 -13.32 -1.62
CA GLY A 345 -37.84 -13.15 -2.51
C GLY A 345 -39.01 -12.33 -1.92
N THR A 346 -39.08 -12.19 -0.60
CA THR A 346 -40.13 -11.43 0.08
C THR A 346 -39.90 -9.92 -0.07
N LEU A 347 -40.93 -9.21 -0.55
CA LEU A 347 -40.93 -7.75 -0.66
C LEU A 347 -41.19 -7.10 0.69
N LEU A 348 -40.20 -6.41 1.24
CA LEU A 348 -40.26 -5.73 2.53
C LEU A 348 -40.61 -4.25 2.36
N LEU A 349 -39.93 -3.50 1.50
CA LEU A 349 -40.28 -2.08 1.26
C LEU A 349 -40.34 -1.78 -0.24
N LYS A 350 -41.42 -1.10 -0.66
CA LYS A 350 -41.64 -0.65 -2.04
C LYS A 350 -40.96 0.70 -2.30
N PRO A 351 -40.59 1.03 -3.55
CA PRO A 351 -40.04 2.34 -3.92
C PRO A 351 -40.90 3.53 -3.46
N SER A 352 -42.24 3.43 -3.55
CA SER A 352 -43.15 4.48 -3.08
C SER A 352 -43.09 4.69 -1.56
N GLN A 353 -42.86 3.62 -0.79
CA GLN A 353 -42.66 3.72 0.66
C GLN A 353 -41.30 4.36 0.96
N ILE A 354 -40.29 4.15 0.13
CA ILE A 354 -38.97 4.75 0.33
C ILE A 354 -38.99 6.25 -0.02
N LYS A 355 -39.61 6.62 -1.14
CA LYS A 355 -39.89 8.02 -1.50
C LYS A 355 -40.63 8.75 -0.38
N GLY A 356 -41.69 8.13 0.15
CA GLY A 356 -42.45 8.71 1.26
C GLY A 356 -41.69 8.79 2.60
N ALA A 357 -40.57 8.06 2.77
CA ALA A 357 -39.67 8.24 3.91
C ALA A 357 -38.79 9.48 3.71
N MET A 358 -38.23 9.65 2.52
CA MET A 358 -37.44 10.83 2.14
C MET A 358 -38.26 12.14 2.17
N GLU A 359 -39.52 12.09 1.75
CA GLU A 359 -40.42 13.26 1.73
C GLU A 359 -40.88 13.71 3.12
N LYS A 360 -40.75 12.86 4.15
CA LYS A 360 -41.12 13.20 5.55
C LYS A 360 -40.26 14.34 6.13
N PHE A 361 -39.09 14.59 5.54
CA PHE A 361 -38.11 15.56 6.04
C PHE A 361 -37.83 16.70 5.05
N PRO A 362 -38.85 17.52 4.66
CA PRO A 362 -38.69 18.54 3.61
C PRO A 362 -37.81 19.73 4.03
N ARG A 363 -37.57 19.91 5.33
CA ARG A 363 -36.68 20.97 5.87
C ARG A 363 -35.20 20.61 5.78
N ALA A 364 -34.86 19.35 5.56
CA ALA A 364 -33.51 18.92 5.28
C ALA A 364 -33.31 18.95 3.75
N PRO A 365 -32.30 19.67 3.22
CA PRO A 365 -32.00 19.60 1.80
C PRO A 365 -31.61 18.18 1.39
N MET A 366 -31.72 17.86 0.10
CA MET A 366 -31.22 16.59 -0.42
C MET A 366 -29.73 16.45 -0.11
N GLY A 367 -29.31 15.28 0.37
CA GLY A 367 -27.94 15.03 0.81
C GLY A 367 -27.86 14.18 2.08
N PRO A 368 -26.68 14.13 2.74
CA PRO A 368 -26.35 13.09 3.72
C PRO A 368 -27.29 13.08 4.91
N ARG A 369 -27.63 14.27 5.42
CA ARG A 369 -28.54 14.42 6.57
C ARG A 369 -29.93 13.89 6.27
N ARG A 370 -30.47 14.16 5.08
CA ARG A 370 -31.81 13.70 4.71
C ARG A 370 -31.83 12.19 4.49
N CYS A 371 -30.79 11.64 3.86
CA CYS A 371 -30.63 10.19 3.72
C CYS A 371 -30.49 9.49 5.08
N ALA A 372 -29.74 10.05 6.04
CA ALA A 372 -29.64 9.50 7.39
C ALA A 372 -31.00 9.45 8.11
N LEU A 373 -31.76 10.56 8.09
CA LEU A 373 -33.13 10.60 8.64
C LEU A 373 -34.07 9.62 7.95
N ALA A 374 -33.92 9.45 6.63
CA ALA A 374 -34.68 8.46 5.89
C ALA A 374 -34.32 7.03 6.28
N LYS A 375 -33.04 6.70 6.54
CA LYS A 375 -32.63 5.37 7.03
C LYS A 375 -33.33 5.04 8.35
N GLU A 376 -33.32 5.97 9.32
CA GLU A 376 -34.04 5.81 10.58
C GLU A 376 -35.54 5.52 10.36
N GLU A 377 -36.20 6.32 9.50
CA GLU A 377 -37.61 6.11 9.14
C GLU A 377 -37.84 4.76 8.42
N LEU A 378 -36.92 4.31 7.57
CA LEU A 378 -37.01 3.05 6.86
C LEU A 378 -36.89 1.86 7.83
N HIS A 379 -36.01 1.92 8.82
CA HIS A 379 -35.93 0.93 9.89
C HIS A 379 -37.25 0.84 10.67
N GLU A 380 -37.82 1.98 11.05
CA GLU A 380 -39.14 2.00 11.72
C GLU A 380 -40.26 1.43 10.84
N ARG A 381 -40.22 1.66 9.51
CA ARG A 381 -41.20 1.08 8.57
C ARG A 381 -41.01 -0.42 8.43
N LEU A 382 -39.77 -0.89 8.38
CA LEU A 382 -39.42 -2.30 8.34
C LEU A 382 -39.91 -3.01 9.61
N ASP A 383 -39.56 -2.50 10.79
CA ASP A 383 -39.98 -3.06 12.08
C ASP A 383 -41.51 -3.12 12.23
N ARG A 384 -42.22 -2.07 11.78
CA ARG A 384 -43.69 -2.07 11.74
C ARG A 384 -44.24 -3.14 10.82
N LYS A 385 -43.62 -3.35 9.65
CA LYS A 385 -44.03 -4.39 8.71
C LYS A 385 -43.77 -5.79 9.26
N LEU A 386 -42.59 -6.04 9.83
CA LEU A 386 -42.28 -7.31 10.49
C LEU A 386 -43.25 -7.59 11.64
N SER A 387 -43.58 -6.57 12.43
CA SER A 387 -44.57 -6.67 13.50
C SER A 387 -45.98 -6.98 13.01
N ALA A 388 -46.35 -6.53 11.80
CA ALA A 388 -47.62 -6.88 11.17
C ALA A 388 -47.59 -8.30 10.57
N MET A 389 -46.46 -8.72 10.00
CA MET A 389 -46.26 -10.08 9.50
C MET A 389 -46.30 -11.13 10.61
N ALA A 390 -45.75 -10.82 11.79
CA ALA A 390 -45.76 -11.69 12.97
C ALA A 390 -47.17 -12.05 13.48
N LYS A 391 -48.21 -11.34 13.03
CA LYS A 391 -49.62 -11.59 13.40
C LYS A 391 -50.34 -12.51 12.41
N LYS A 392 -49.70 -12.90 11.30
CA LYS A 392 -50.31 -13.77 10.29
C LYS A 392 -50.15 -15.22 10.71
N GLU A 393 -51.24 -15.98 10.67
CA GLU A 393 -51.26 -17.41 11.02
C GLU A 393 -50.24 -18.21 10.21
N GLU A 394 -50.14 -17.99 8.90
CA GLU A 394 -49.17 -18.67 8.02
C GLU A 394 -47.72 -18.58 8.52
N VAL A 395 -47.32 -17.45 9.09
CA VAL A 395 -45.94 -17.20 9.57
C VAL A 395 -45.75 -17.75 10.99
N GLN A 396 -46.83 -17.81 11.77
CA GLN A 396 -46.83 -18.43 13.09
C GLN A 396 -46.71 -19.95 12.97
N ASP A 397 -47.43 -20.55 12.01
CA ASP A 397 -47.32 -21.97 11.71
C ASP A 397 -45.90 -22.34 11.25
N GLU A 398 -45.27 -21.48 10.43
CA GLU A 398 -43.88 -21.64 10.02
C GLU A 398 -42.93 -21.66 11.22
N LEU A 399 -43.07 -20.70 12.16
CA LEU A 399 -42.30 -20.68 13.41
C LEU A 399 -42.50 -21.99 14.21
N LEU A 400 -43.74 -22.43 14.38
CA LEU A 400 -44.07 -23.63 15.16
C LEU A 400 -43.55 -24.92 14.50
N SER A 401 -43.26 -24.87 13.20
CA SER A 401 -42.70 -25.99 12.43
C SER A 401 -41.17 -26.03 12.37
N LEU A 402 -40.48 -25.08 13.00
CA LEU A 402 -39.01 -25.04 13.01
C LEU A 402 -38.44 -26.28 13.72
N ASP A 403 -37.42 -26.88 13.10
CA ASP A 403 -36.66 -27.96 13.72
C ASP A 403 -35.72 -27.45 14.82
N LEU A 404 -35.12 -28.39 15.56
CA LEU A 404 -34.25 -28.06 16.69
C LEU A 404 -33.01 -27.27 16.27
N ASP A 405 -32.44 -27.57 15.11
CA ASP A 405 -31.21 -26.93 14.62
C ASP A 405 -31.49 -25.47 14.25
N ASP A 406 -32.62 -25.19 13.59
CA ASP A 406 -33.03 -23.82 13.25
C ASP A 406 -33.44 -23.01 14.48
N GLN A 407 -34.09 -23.63 15.47
CA GLN A 407 -34.40 -22.95 16.73
C GLN A 407 -33.13 -22.52 17.46
N LEU A 408 -32.14 -23.42 17.59
CA LEU A 408 -30.85 -23.10 18.22
C LEU A 408 -30.08 -22.04 17.43
N ARG A 409 -30.09 -22.10 16.10
CA ARG A 409 -29.42 -21.10 15.25
C ARG A 409 -30.03 -19.70 15.37
N ILE A 410 -31.34 -19.60 15.51
CA ILE A 410 -32.07 -18.32 15.47
C ILE A 410 -32.24 -17.71 16.87
N PHE A 411 -32.54 -18.53 17.87
CA PHE A 411 -32.86 -18.08 19.21
C PHE A 411 -31.72 -18.33 20.20
N GLY A 412 -30.79 -19.24 19.90
CA GLY A 412 -29.77 -19.71 20.86
C GLY A 412 -30.32 -20.66 21.92
N GLU A 413 -31.62 -20.98 21.86
CA GLU A 413 -32.37 -21.75 22.84
C GLU A 413 -33.51 -22.53 22.14
N MET A 414 -33.98 -23.61 22.76
CA MET A 414 -35.24 -24.25 22.35
C MET A 414 -36.39 -23.34 22.76
N ILE A 415 -37.34 -23.12 21.85
CA ILE A 415 -38.54 -22.34 22.14
C ILE A 415 -39.73 -23.29 22.36
N ASP A 416 -40.51 -23.07 23.41
CA ASP A 416 -41.79 -23.74 23.65
C ASP A 416 -42.92 -22.69 23.75
N PRO A 417 -43.28 -22.04 22.62
CA PRO A 417 -44.34 -21.05 22.62
C PRO A 417 -45.69 -21.74 22.87
N ASP A 418 -46.33 -21.46 24.01
CA ASP A 418 -47.69 -21.93 24.30
C ASP A 418 -48.65 -21.51 23.16
N PRO A 419 -49.22 -22.45 22.38
CA PRO A 419 -50.11 -22.14 21.28
C PRO A 419 -51.41 -21.44 21.73
N ALA A 420 -51.77 -21.53 23.01
CA ALA A 420 -52.91 -20.82 23.59
C ALA A 420 -52.57 -19.36 23.97
N ASP A 421 -51.30 -19.02 24.15
CA ASP A 421 -50.84 -17.65 24.39
C ASP A 421 -50.42 -16.97 23.08
N GLN A 422 -51.41 -16.40 22.40
CA GLN A 422 -51.21 -15.66 21.16
C GLN A 422 -50.20 -14.50 21.30
N LYS A 423 -50.01 -13.94 22.50
CA LYS A 423 -49.01 -12.88 22.69
C LYS A 423 -47.59 -13.44 22.67
N SER A 424 -47.38 -14.58 23.32
CA SER A 424 -46.11 -15.31 23.31
C SER A 424 -45.74 -15.73 21.90
N VAL A 425 -46.66 -16.38 21.17
CA VAL A 425 -46.44 -16.81 19.78
C VAL A 425 -46.03 -15.62 18.89
N VAL A 426 -46.78 -14.51 18.92
CA VAL A 426 -46.46 -13.30 18.14
C VAL A 426 -45.09 -12.70 18.51
N ALA A 427 -44.67 -12.78 19.78
CA ALA A 427 -43.39 -12.29 20.23
C ALA A 427 -42.23 -13.13 19.66
N TYR A 428 -42.33 -14.46 19.74
CA TYR A 428 -41.36 -15.37 19.13
C TYR A 428 -41.33 -15.25 17.60
N THR A 429 -42.49 -15.15 16.94
CA THR A 429 -42.57 -14.95 15.49
C THR A 429 -41.89 -13.64 15.08
N ARG A 430 -42.03 -12.56 15.87
CA ARG A 430 -41.32 -11.31 15.59
C ARG A 430 -39.80 -11.47 15.67
N ARG A 431 -39.29 -12.18 16.69
CA ARG A 431 -37.85 -12.44 16.87
C ARG A 431 -37.31 -13.32 15.74
N TYR A 432 -38.06 -14.35 15.33
CA TYR A 432 -37.80 -15.14 14.12
C TYR A 432 -37.66 -14.27 12.87
N LEU A 433 -38.66 -13.41 12.60
CA LEU A 433 -38.66 -12.55 11.42
C LEU A 433 -37.52 -11.52 11.43
N LYS A 434 -37.14 -11.01 12.61
CA LYS A 434 -35.98 -10.11 12.76
C LYS A 434 -34.67 -10.81 12.41
N ALA A 435 -34.49 -12.06 12.84
CA ALA A 435 -33.32 -12.84 12.48
C ALA A 435 -33.32 -13.19 10.98
N LEU A 436 -34.46 -13.64 10.44
CA LEU A 436 -34.61 -14.05 9.05
C LEU A 436 -34.37 -12.89 8.06
N TYR A 437 -34.83 -11.69 8.41
CA TYR A 437 -34.75 -10.50 7.56
C TYR A 437 -33.74 -9.46 8.06
N SER A 438 -32.78 -9.87 8.89
CA SER A 438 -31.70 -9.01 9.41
C SER A 438 -30.96 -8.27 8.29
N SER A 439 -30.65 -8.96 7.19
CA SER A 439 -30.01 -8.38 5.99
C SER A 439 -30.79 -7.23 5.34
N ALA A 440 -32.08 -7.06 5.62
CA ALA A 440 -32.84 -5.89 5.16
C ALA A 440 -32.38 -4.61 5.87
N HIS A 441 -32.01 -4.70 7.15
CA HIS A 441 -31.40 -3.58 7.88
C HIS A 441 -30.04 -3.23 7.26
N ASP A 442 -29.24 -4.22 6.89
CA ASP A 442 -27.96 -4.00 6.20
C ASP A 442 -28.16 -3.30 4.84
N GLN A 443 -29.19 -3.68 4.07
CA GLN A 443 -29.53 -3.00 2.81
C GLN A 443 -29.95 -1.53 3.03
N ILE A 444 -30.64 -1.24 4.13
CA ILE A 444 -31.01 0.14 4.51
C ILE A 444 -29.75 0.94 4.84
N GLU A 445 -28.85 0.36 5.64
CA GLU A 445 -27.60 1.00 6.05
C GLU A 445 -26.63 1.20 4.90
N ALA A 446 -26.51 0.24 3.98
CA ALA A 446 -25.71 0.36 2.76
C ALA A 446 -26.32 1.34 1.73
N ALA A 447 -27.53 1.88 2.00
CA ALA A 447 -28.28 2.71 1.08
C ALA A 447 -28.55 2.06 -0.29
N GLY A 448 -28.66 0.73 -0.34
CA GLY A 448 -28.95 -0.03 -1.56
C GLY A 448 -30.34 0.24 -2.16
N TRP A 449 -31.19 0.95 -1.42
CA TRP A 449 -32.50 1.44 -1.86
C TRP A 449 -32.45 2.71 -2.73
N LEU A 450 -31.28 3.36 -2.88
CA LEU A 450 -31.10 4.49 -3.78
C LEU A 450 -30.63 4.02 -5.16
N ASP A 451 -31.40 4.33 -6.21
CA ASP A 451 -30.95 4.17 -7.59
C ASP A 451 -30.14 5.40 -8.02
N VAL A 452 -28.86 5.39 -7.63
CA VAL A 452 -27.88 6.44 -7.96
C VAL A 452 -27.73 6.62 -9.47
N ASP A 453 -27.88 5.54 -10.24
CA ASP A 453 -27.79 5.61 -11.69
C ASP A 453 -28.95 6.40 -12.27
N HIS A 454 -30.18 6.15 -11.83
CA HIS A 454 -31.34 6.90 -12.29
C HIS A 454 -31.21 8.39 -11.96
N VAL A 455 -30.82 8.72 -10.72
CA VAL A 455 -30.58 10.11 -10.28
C VAL A 455 -29.48 10.76 -11.12
N GLY A 456 -28.35 10.09 -11.27
CA GLY A 456 -27.20 10.61 -12.01
C GLY A 456 -27.49 10.85 -13.48
N LYS A 457 -28.23 9.94 -14.13
CA LYS A 457 -28.63 10.07 -15.54
C LYS A 457 -29.51 11.30 -15.75
N ARG A 458 -30.42 11.59 -14.82
CA ARG A 458 -31.26 12.80 -14.86
C ARG A 458 -30.44 14.08 -14.70
N ILE A 459 -29.49 14.10 -13.76
CA ILE A 459 -28.66 15.28 -13.50
C ILE A 459 -27.67 15.54 -14.66
N LEU A 460 -26.98 14.49 -15.12
CA LEU A 460 -25.93 14.63 -16.11
C LEU A 460 -26.44 14.59 -17.55
N GLY A 461 -27.65 14.08 -17.80
CA GLY A 461 -28.19 13.87 -19.14
C GLY A 461 -27.41 12.83 -19.94
N LYS A 462 -26.70 11.91 -19.27
CA LYS A 462 -25.89 10.85 -19.89
C LYS A 462 -26.60 9.49 -19.78
N ALA A 463 -26.25 8.56 -20.66
CA ALA A 463 -26.86 7.22 -20.68
C ALA A 463 -26.42 6.34 -19.50
N ASN A 464 -25.16 6.46 -19.07
CA ASN A 464 -24.56 5.70 -17.97
C ASN A 464 -23.54 6.56 -17.23
N LEU A 465 -23.43 6.36 -15.92
CA LEU A 465 -22.39 6.96 -15.08
C LEU A 465 -21.16 6.07 -15.06
N ASN A 466 -19.99 6.68 -15.14
CA ASN A 466 -18.75 6.01 -14.80
C ASN A 466 -18.63 5.83 -13.26
N ALA A 467 -17.62 5.09 -12.80
CA ALA A 467 -17.46 4.75 -11.38
C ALA A 467 -17.20 5.99 -10.50
N VAL A 468 -16.47 6.98 -11.03
CA VAL A 468 -16.12 8.22 -10.34
C VAL A 468 -17.34 9.09 -10.15
N GLU A 469 -18.11 9.32 -11.22
CA GLU A 469 -19.38 10.05 -11.19
C GLU A 469 -20.38 9.39 -10.23
N TRP A 470 -20.50 8.05 -10.30
CA TRP A 470 -21.41 7.29 -9.45
C TRP A 470 -21.05 7.44 -7.98
N LEU A 471 -19.78 7.24 -7.62
CA LEU A 471 -19.35 7.32 -6.23
C LEU A 471 -19.43 8.76 -5.72
N TYR A 472 -19.06 9.75 -6.53
CA TYR A 472 -19.19 11.16 -6.14
C TYR A 472 -20.65 11.51 -5.82
N LEU A 473 -21.58 11.15 -6.71
CA LEU A 473 -23.00 11.35 -6.46
C LEU A 473 -23.50 10.58 -5.23
N PHE A 474 -23.05 9.34 -5.05
CA PHE A 474 -23.39 8.56 -3.87
C PHE A 474 -22.93 9.24 -2.57
N LEU A 475 -21.72 9.81 -2.55
CA LEU A 475 -21.20 10.59 -1.41
C LEU A 475 -21.95 11.90 -1.21
N LEU A 476 -22.40 12.57 -2.28
CA LEU A 476 -23.26 13.75 -2.16
C LEU A 476 -24.61 13.40 -1.51
N LEU A 477 -25.18 12.25 -1.86
CA LEU A 477 -26.47 11.81 -1.33
C LEU A 477 -26.36 11.26 0.09
N THR A 478 -25.35 10.44 0.37
CA THR A 478 -25.28 9.63 1.61
C THR A 478 -24.21 10.10 2.60
N GLY A 479 -23.20 10.85 2.15
CA GLY A 479 -22.08 11.34 2.95
C GLY A 479 -20.77 10.58 2.75
N GLY A 480 -19.71 11.00 3.44
CA GLY A 480 -18.38 10.37 3.42
C GLY A 480 -18.40 8.92 3.90
N ASN A 481 -17.65 8.06 3.21
CA ASN A 481 -17.50 6.64 3.50
C ASN A 481 -16.08 6.33 3.99
N ALA A 482 -15.90 5.23 4.74
CA ALA A 482 -14.64 4.86 5.40
C ALA A 482 -14.20 5.81 6.53
N ARG A 483 -15.10 6.04 7.50
CA ARG A 483 -14.83 6.88 8.69
C ARG A 483 -13.72 6.34 9.59
N ASP A 484 -13.43 5.04 9.49
CA ASP A 484 -12.41 4.37 10.28
C ASP A 484 -11.02 4.44 9.65
N ALA A 485 -10.92 4.92 8.40
CA ALA A 485 -9.64 5.15 7.74
C ALA A 485 -8.89 6.29 8.43
N ARG A 486 -7.65 6.01 8.84
CA ARG A 486 -6.75 6.97 9.49
C ARG A 486 -5.69 7.49 8.55
N PHE A 487 -5.15 6.64 7.67
CA PHE A 487 -4.11 7.02 6.71
C PHE A 487 -4.44 6.57 5.30
N VAL A 488 -4.17 7.44 4.32
CA VAL A 488 -4.28 7.14 2.89
C VAL A 488 -2.98 7.51 2.20
N MET A 489 -2.33 6.52 1.61
CA MET A 489 -1.12 6.69 0.84
C MET A 489 -1.44 6.53 -0.65
N VAL A 490 -1.02 7.48 -1.47
CA VAL A 490 -1.20 7.45 -2.93
C VAL A 490 0.17 7.50 -3.59
N ASP A 491 0.56 6.39 -4.21
CA ASP A 491 1.77 6.32 -5.03
C ASP A 491 1.47 6.78 -6.47
N GLU A 492 2.47 7.39 -7.11
CA GLU A 492 2.37 7.97 -8.47
C GLU A 492 1.14 8.89 -8.65
N VAL A 493 0.93 9.83 -7.72
CA VAL A 493 -0.25 10.72 -7.66
C VAL A 493 -0.53 11.46 -8.98
N GLN A 494 0.51 11.72 -9.78
CA GLN A 494 0.40 12.36 -11.09
C GLN A 494 -0.30 11.52 -12.18
N ASP A 495 -0.58 10.23 -11.92
CA ASP A 495 -1.39 9.38 -12.80
C ASP A 495 -2.90 9.53 -12.57
N TYR A 496 -3.29 10.24 -11.51
CA TYR A 496 -4.69 10.47 -11.17
C TYR A 496 -5.17 11.80 -11.76
N THR A 497 -6.43 11.86 -12.16
CA THR A 497 -7.06 13.12 -12.58
C THR A 497 -7.48 13.95 -11.37
N ALA A 498 -7.65 15.26 -11.55
CA ALA A 498 -8.15 16.14 -10.49
C ALA A 498 -9.49 15.66 -9.92
N ALA A 499 -10.38 15.11 -10.75
CA ALA A 499 -11.65 14.54 -10.30
C ALA A 499 -11.45 13.28 -9.44
N GLN A 500 -10.51 12.40 -9.79
CA GLN A 500 -10.21 11.20 -9.00
C GLN A 500 -9.63 11.57 -7.63
N LEU A 501 -8.72 12.55 -7.57
CA LEU A 501 -8.13 13.03 -6.32
C LEU A 501 -9.15 13.75 -5.45
N THR A 502 -10.02 14.57 -6.05
CA THR A 502 -11.13 15.23 -5.34
C THR A 502 -12.07 14.19 -4.74
N LEU A 503 -12.41 13.14 -5.50
CA LEU A 503 -13.21 12.03 -5.01
C LEU A 503 -12.54 11.31 -3.83
N LEU A 504 -11.23 10.99 -3.94
CA LEU A 504 -10.46 10.36 -2.86
C LEU A 504 -10.45 11.21 -1.61
N SER A 505 -10.16 12.51 -1.73
CA SER A 505 -10.14 13.45 -0.61
C SER A 505 -11.51 13.53 0.10
N ARG A 506 -12.61 13.45 -0.66
CA ARG A 506 -13.97 13.47 -0.12
C ARG A 506 -14.37 12.14 0.51
N TYR A 507 -14.00 11.02 -0.10
CA TYR A 507 -14.26 9.69 0.43
C TYR A 507 -13.56 9.56 1.78
N PHE A 508 -12.25 9.76 1.83
CA PHE A 508 -11.44 9.64 3.05
C PHE A 508 -11.28 10.95 3.83
N SER A 509 -12.37 11.69 4.00
CA SER A 509 -12.38 13.06 4.59
C SER A 509 -11.78 13.23 6.00
N ARG A 510 -11.51 12.14 6.74
CA ARG A 510 -10.92 12.18 8.09
C ARG A 510 -9.51 11.59 8.14
N ALA A 511 -9.01 11.08 7.02
CA ALA A 511 -7.71 10.43 6.97
C ALA A 511 -6.60 11.43 6.69
N HIS A 512 -5.40 11.09 7.14
CA HIS A 512 -4.18 11.80 6.83
C HIS A 512 -3.59 11.25 5.52
N PHE A 513 -3.21 12.15 4.61
CA PHE A 513 -2.75 11.77 3.28
C PHE A 513 -1.23 11.82 3.14
N LEU A 514 -0.66 10.81 2.50
CA LEU A 514 0.70 10.84 1.96
C LEU A 514 0.64 10.66 0.44
N LEU A 515 1.01 11.70 -0.28
CA LEU A 515 0.91 11.76 -1.74
C LEU A 515 2.33 11.78 -2.31
N LEU A 516 2.72 10.78 -3.09
CA LEU A 516 4.04 10.75 -3.71
C LEU A 516 3.90 10.81 -5.22
N GLY A 517 4.74 11.61 -5.86
CA GLY A 517 4.70 11.74 -7.30
C GLY A 517 5.96 12.31 -7.92
N ASP A 518 5.99 12.20 -9.24
CA ASP A 518 6.99 12.78 -10.13
C ASP A 518 6.25 13.43 -11.30
N GLU A 519 6.18 14.76 -11.32
CA GLU A 519 5.44 15.50 -12.34
C GLU A 519 5.94 15.19 -13.77
N HIS A 520 7.22 14.87 -13.92
CA HIS A 520 7.82 14.53 -15.21
C HIS A 520 7.50 13.10 -15.68
N GLN A 521 6.89 12.28 -14.82
CA GLN A 521 6.38 10.95 -15.17
C GLN A 521 4.87 10.93 -15.48
N ALA A 522 4.20 12.08 -15.60
CA ALA A 522 2.84 12.15 -16.09
C ALA A 522 2.78 11.87 -17.61
N ILE A 523 2.58 10.61 -17.99
CA ILE A 523 2.65 10.13 -19.39
C ILE A 523 1.33 10.20 -20.17
N ARG A 524 0.25 10.67 -19.52
CA ARG A 524 -1.10 10.82 -20.07
C ARG A 524 -1.54 12.28 -20.00
N GLU A 525 -2.41 12.67 -20.92
CA GLU A 525 -3.07 13.98 -20.85
C GLU A 525 -4.24 13.92 -19.85
N GLY A 526 -4.60 15.08 -19.29
CA GLY A 526 -5.75 15.20 -18.39
C GLY A 526 -5.53 14.68 -16.96
N THR A 527 -4.31 14.27 -16.61
CA THR A 527 -3.96 13.99 -15.20
C THR A 527 -3.63 15.27 -14.46
N ALA A 528 -3.73 15.24 -13.13
CA ALA A 528 -3.43 16.38 -12.29
C ALA A 528 -1.92 16.65 -12.24
N ASP A 529 -1.54 17.92 -12.39
CA ASP A 529 -0.21 18.35 -11.97
C ASP A 529 -0.13 18.46 -10.44
N LEU A 530 1.10 18.52 -9.91
CA LEU A 530 1.31 18.50 -8.46
C LEU A 530 0.82 19.77 -7.76
N ASP A 531 0.64 20.89 -8.47
CA ASP A 531 0.09 22.11 -7.90
C ASP A 531 -1.43 21.99 -7.76
N GLN A 532 -2.11 21.38 -8.72
CA GLN A 532 -3.52 21.00 -8.61
C GLN A 532 -3.73 20.00 -7.47
N VAL A 533 -2.83 19.01 -7.28
CA VAL A 533 -2.87 18.14 -6.10
C VAL A 533 -2.84 18.99 -4.82
N ARG A 534 -1.89 19.92 -4.72
CA ARG A 534 -1.76 20.81 -3.57
C ARG A 534 -3.03 21.62 -3.32
N GLU A 535 -3.65 22.17 -4.36
CA GLU A 535 -4.89 22.94 -4.27
C GLU A 535 -6.06 22.10 -3.76
N ILE A 536 -6.27 20.90 -4.32
CA ILE A 536 -7.35 19.98 -3.93
C ILE A 536 -7.25 19.62 -2.44
N PHE A 537 -6.05 19.26 -1.98
CA PHE A 537 -5.84 18.84 -0.59
C PHE A 537 -5.79 20.02 0.39
N SER A 538 -5.32 21.19 -0.04
CA SER A 538 -5.42 22.42 0.77
C SER A 538 -6.86 22.87 0.99
N ALA A 539 -7.75 22.64 0.02
CA ALA A 539 -9.16 23.01 0.12
C ALA A 539 -9.97 22.01 0.94
N SER A 540 -9.61 20.72 0.91
CA SER A 540 -10.35 19.64 1.57
C SER A 540 -9.84 19.30 2.97
N HIS A 541 -8.57 19.56 3.27
CA HIS A 541 -7.91 19.23 4.53
C HIS A 541 -7.29 20.48 5.17
N ALA A 542 -7.04 20.44 6.48
CA ALA A 542 -6.59 21.59 7.27
C ALA A 542 -5.12 22.01 7.04
N GLY A 543 -4.61 21.84 5.81
CA GLY A 543 -3.24 22.17 5.41
C GLY A 543 -2.55 21.02 4.67
N ILE A 544 -1.55 21.38 3.87
CA ILE A 544 -0.65 20.45 3.19
C ILE A 544 0.80 20.90 3.38
N GLU A 545 1.66 19.96 3.75
CA GLU A 545 3.12 20.18 3.80
C GLU A 545 3.79 19.50 2.61
N GLU A 546 5.02 19.92 2.29
CA GLU A 546 5.77 19.41 1.14
C GLU A 546 7.18 18.96 1.51
N CYS A 547 7.57 17.78 1.02
CA CYS A 547 8.95 17.29 1.03
C CYS A 547 9.44 17.06 -0.41
N ARG A 548 10.77 17.05 -0.58
CA ARG A 548 11.39 16.82 -1.89
C ARG A 548 12.42 15.70 -1.82
N LEU A 549 12.43 14.84 -2.83
CA LEU A 549 13.42 13.78 -3.02
C LEU A 549 14.14 14.05 -4.34
N LEU A 550 15.30 14.72 -4.27
CA LEU A 550 16.01 15.27 -5.43
C LEU A 550 17.16 14.40 -5.90
N THR A 551 17.41 13.29 -5.20
CA THR A 551 18.56 12.43 -5.46
C THR A 551 18.11 11.13 -6.13
N SER A 552 18.77 10.74 -7.23
CA SER A 552 18.54 9.46 -7.91
C SER A 552 19.49 8.41 -7.36
N TYR A 553 18.93 7.33 -6.83
CA TYR A 553 19.68 6.21 -6.28
C TYR A 553 19.70 5.00 -7.21
N ARG A 554 18.92 5.03 -8.30
CA ARG A 554 18.70 3.89 -9.18
C ARG A 554 19.64 3.87 -10.39
N SER A 555 19.71 4.98 -11.12
CA SER A 555 20.35 5.06 -12.44
C SER A 555 21.75 5.67 -12.35
N SER A 556 22.63 5.35 -13.30
CA SER A 556 23.97 5.96 -13.37
C SER A 556 23.90 7.49 -13.60
N PRO A 557 24.96 8.24 -13.27
CA PRO A 557 25.04 9.69 -13.52
C PRO A 557 24.75 10.06 -14.98
N GLU A 558 25.20 9.27 -15.95
CA GLU A 558 25.01 9.53 -17.39
C GLU A 558 23.54 9.36 -17.80
N ILE A 559 22.88 8.31 -17.29
CA ILE A 559 21.45 8.09 -17.53
C ILE A 559 20.62 9.19 -16.84
N THR A 560 20.99 9.54 -15.60
CA THR A 560 20.33 10.62 -14.84
C THR A 560 20.49 11.95 -15.56
N ALA A 561 21.68 12.30 -16.03
CA ALA A 561 21.91 13.50 -16.82
C ALA A 561 21.06 13.51 -18.10
N LEU A 562 20.98 12.37 -18.80
CA LEU A 562 20.20 12.27 -20.03
C LEU A 562 18.71 12.55 -19.80
N PHE A 563 18.05 11.85 -18.86
CA PHE A 563 16.62 12.14 -18.65
C PHE A 563 16.41 13.52 -18.00
N SER A 564 17.35 13.99 -17.18
CA SER A 564 17.26 15.33 -16.57
C SER A 564 17.32 16.45 -17.61
N SER A 565 18.08 16.25 -18.70
CA SER A 565 18.14 17.21 -19.81
C SER A 565 16.78 17.44 -20.50
N LEU A 566 15.83 16.52 -20.32
CA LEU A 566 14.48 16.65 -20.84
C LEU A 566 13.62 17.58 -19.97
N VAL A 567 14.03 17.97 -18.77
CA VAL A 567 13.26 18.83 -17.88
C VAL A 567 13.72 20.30 -18.04
N GLU A 568 12.81 21.21 -18.40
CA GLU A 568 13.17 22.62 -18.67
C GLU A 568 13.29 23.50 -17.41
N GLU A 569 12.62 23.14 -16.31
CA GLU A 569 12.42 24.03 -15.15
C GLU A 569 13.52 23.97 -14.08
N ASP A 570 14.37 22.95 -14.05
CA ASP A 570 15.36 22.76 -12.97
C ASP A 570 16.79 23.24 -13.33
N LYS A 571 16.89 24.29 -14.17
CA LYS A 571 18.18 24.90 -14.60
C LYS A 571 19.03 25.51 -13.49
N GLY A 572 18.66 25.34 -12.23
CA GLY A 572 19.40 25.82 -11.05
C GLY A 572 19.63 24.79 -9.96
N ARG A 573 19.18 23.53 -10.10
CA ARG A 573 19.32 22.51 -9.06
C ARG A 573 19.87 21.22 -9.65
N VAL A 574 21.01 20.79 -9.13
CA VAL A 574 21.74 19.61 -9.60
C VAL A 574 20.98 18.36 -9.14
N LEU A 575 20.21 17.78 -10.06
CA LEU A 575 19.76 16.40 -9.95
C LEU A 575 21.00 15.53 -9.86
N SER A 576 21.23 14.90 -8.71
CA SER A 576 22.43 14.11 -8.46
C SER A 576 22.11 12.63 -8.55
N SER A 577 23.02 11.86 -9.14
CA SER A 577 23.03 10.41 -8.99
C SER A 577 24.05 10.04 -7.95
N VAL A 578 23.71 9.06 -7.11
CA VAL A 578 24.65 8.48 -6.14
C VAL A 578 25.33 7.24 -6.72
N GLN A 579 24.87 6.72 -7.87
CA GLN A 579 25.52 5.59 -8.54
C GLN A 579 26.87 6.02 -9.15
N ARG A 580 27.75 5.03 -9.34
CA ARG A 580 29.03 5.25 -10.04
C ARG A 580 28.82 5.63 -11.51
N GLU A 581 29.83 6.27 -12.09
CA GLU A 581 29.94 6.45 -13.53
C GLU A 581 29.70 5.10 -14.24
N GLY A 582 28.79 5.14 -15.19
CA GLY A 582 28.30 4.00 -15.94
C GLY A 582 28.72 4.07 -17.40
N VAL A 583 27.97 3.35 -18.24
CA VAL A 583 28.15 3.45 -19.68
C VAL A 583 27.26 4.56 -20.22
N ALA A 584 27.86 5.46 -21.01
CA ALA A 584 27.13 6.55 -21.64
C ALA A 584 25.98 6.00 -22.52
N PRO A 585 24.79 6.61 -22.48
CA PRO A 585 23.68 6.23 -23.34
C PRO A 585 24.06 6.26 -24.83
N GLN A 586 23.68 5.22 -25.55
CA GLN A 586 23.89 5.14 -26.99
C GLN A 586 22.70 5.76 -27.71
N ILE A 587 22.92 6.76 -28.54
CA ILE A 587 21.89 7.45 -29.31
C ILE A 587 22.23 7.31 -30.80
N MET A 588 21.33 6.69 -31.57
CA MET A 588 21.60 6.25 -32.93
C MET A 588 20.49 6.70 -33.88
N GLU A 589 20.82 7.59 -34.81
CA GLU A 589 19.95 7.93 -35.93
C GLU A 589 20.13 6.88 -37.04
N CYS A 590 19.11 6.06 -37.29
CA CYS A 590 19.14 5.02 -38.32
C CYS A 590 18.57 5.53 -39.63
N ASP A 591 18.85 4.80 -40.72
CA ASP A 591 18.25 5.07 -42.03
C ASP A 591 16.71 5.10 -41.93
N ALA A 592 16.07 5.95 -42.73
CA ALA A 592 14.62 6.00 -42.83
C ALA A 592 14.04 4.70 -43.42
N ASP A 593 14.83 3.96 -44.20
CA ASP A 593 14.47 2.64 -44.71
C ASP A 593 14.20 1.64 -43.58
N ALA A 594 13.01 1.03 -43.63
CA ALA A 594 12.54 0.13 -42.58
C ALA A 594 13.39 -1.14 -42.46
N THR A 595 14.03 -1.61 -43.54
CA THR A 595 14.82 -2.83 -43.52
C THR A 595 16.15 -2.59 -42.83
N ALA A 596 16.83 -1.49 -43.18
CA ALA A 596 18.05 -1.05 -42.53
C ALA A 596 17.84 -0.76 -41.04
N TYR A 597 16.80 0.00 -40.69
CA TYR A 597 16.41 0.27 -39.31
C TYR A 597 16.13 -1.02 -38.50
N LEU A 598 15.33 -1.95 -39.05
CA LEU A 598 15.07 -3.23 -38.38
C LEU A 598 16.33 -4.11 -38.28
N GLY A 599 17.28 -3.96 -39.21
CA GLY A 599 18.60 -4.59 -39.12
C GLY A 599 19.37 -4.11 -37.90
N GLU A 600 19.45 -2.80 -37.70
CA GLU A 600 20.13 -2.20 -36.54
C GLU A 600 19.44 -2.58 -35.23
N LEU A 601 18.11 -2.49 -35.17
CA LEU A 601 17.37 -2.91 -33.98
C LEU A 601 17.63 -4.38 -33.62
N ARG A 602 17.74 -5.28 -34.61
CA ARG A 602 18.09 -6.69 -34.37
C ARG A 602 19.50 -6.85 -33.83
N LEU A 603 20.46 -6.04 -34.28
CA LEU A 603 21.82 -6.04 -33.73
C LEU A 603 21.80 -5.67 -32.25
N GLN A 604 21.10 -4.59 -31.88
CA GLN A 604 20.97 -4.16 -30.49
C GLN A 604 20.29 -5.22 -29.61
N VAL A 605 19.23 -5.86 -30.10
CA VAL A 605 18.57 -6.97 -29.39
C VAL A 605 19.49 -8.19 -29.24
N SER A 606 20.30 -8.50 -30.25
CA SER A 606 21.26 -9.61 -30.16
C SER A 606 22.37 -9.35 -29.14
N ALA A 607 22.85 -8.10 -29.05
CA ALA A 607 23.84 -7.70 -28.04
C ALA A 607 23.25 -7.78 -26.62
N ALA A 608 22.02 -7.31 -26.44
CA ALA A 608 21.30 -7.42 -25.17
C ALA A 608 21.06 -8.87 -24.74
N LEU A 609 20.71 -9.77 -25.67
CA LEU A 609 20.59 -11.20 -25.39
C LEU A 609 21.92 -11.81 -24.96
N ALA A 610 23.02 -11.47 -25.64
CA ALA A 610 24.34 -11.95 -25.27
C ALA A 610 24.74 -11.52 -23.84
N GLN A 611 24.47 -10.25 -23.48
CA GLN A 611 24.68 -9.77 -22.10
C GLN A 611 23.82 -10.52 -21.08
N ALA A 612 22.54 -10.76 -21.41
CA ALA A 612 21.64 -11.51 -20.54
C ALA A 612 22.07 -12.98 -20.35
N ASP A 613 22.58 -13.62 -21.40
CA ASP A 613 23.09 -14.99 -21.34
C ASP A 613 24.42 -15.07 -20.56
N GLU A 614 25.29 -14.07 -20.68
CA GLU A 614 26.52 -13.98 -19.90
C GLU A 614 26.22 -13.81 -18.39
N ALA A 615 25.29 -12.92 -18.05
CA ALA A 615 24.81 -12.73 -16.68
C ALA A 615 24.16 -14.01 -16.14
N ARG A 616 23.33 -14.68 -16.95
CA ARG A 616 22.75 -15.98 -16.59
C ARG A 616 23.83 -17.03 -16.32
N GLY A 617 24.90 -17.05 -17.12
CA GLY A 617 26.06 -17.93 -16.92
C GLY A 617 26.78 -17.69 -15.59
N ARG A 618 26.72 -16.47 -15.05
CA ARG A 618 27.20 -16.11 -13.70
C ARG A 618 26.16 -16.30 -12.59
N GLY A 619 24.93 -16.70 -12.92
CA GLY A 619 23.82 -16.78 -11.96
C GLY A 619 23.23 -15.43 -11.57
N GLU A 620 23.49 -14.38 -12.34
CA GLU A 620 23.02 -13.01 -12.12
C GLU A 620 21.69 -12.75 -12.87
N ASN A 621 20.92 -11.78 -12.40
CA ASN A 621 19.75 -11.27 -13.12
C ASN A 621 20.19 -10.17 -14.09
N PHE A 622 19.60 -10.14 -15.29
CA PHE A 622 19.87 -9.10 -16.28
C PHE A 622 18.72 -9.04 -17.29
N LEU A 623 17.84 -8.06 -17.13
CA LEU A 623 16.64 -7.91 -17.92
C LEU A 623 16.71 -6.65 -18.79
N THR A 624 16.53 -6.83 -20.09
CA THR A 624 16.43 -5.74 -21.06
C THR A 624 14.97 -5.50 -21.45
N ALA A 625 14.54 -4.25 -21.44
CA ALA A 625 13.22 -3.84 -21.93
C ALA A 625 13.32 -3.01 -23.21
N ILE A 626 12.62 -3.45 -24.24
CA ILE A 626 12.30 -2.63 -25.41
C ILE A 626 11.01 -1.87 -25.09
N ILE A 627 11.12 -0.56 -24.91
CA ILE A 627 10.01 0.32 -24.52
C ILE A 627 9.51 1.08 -25.74
N THR A 628 8.29 0.77 -26.15
CA THR A 628 7.60 1.39 -27.29
C THR A 628 6.57 2.42 -26.84
N ALA A 629 6.22 3.36 -27.72
CA ALA A 629 5.23 4.40 -27.41
C ALA A 629 3.85 3.82 -27.05
N ASP A 630 3.43 2.75 -27.75
CA ASP A 630 2.12 2.13 -27.57
C ASP A 630 2.10 0.61 -27.81
N LYS A 631 0.98 -0.01 -27.45
CA LYS A 631 0.77 -1.46 -27.55
C LYS A 631 0.69 -1.97 -29.01
N PRO A 632 0.01 -1.28 -29.96
CA PRO A 632 0.08 -1.64 -31.37
C PRO A 632 1.51 -1.74 -31.90
N ARG A 633 2.38 -0.76 -31.60
CA ARG A 633 3.77 -0.75 -32.03
C ARG A 633 4.59 -1.86 -31.35
N ALA A 634 4.41 -2.08 -30.05
CA ALA A 634 5.00 -3.22 -29.34
C ALA A 634 4.69 -4.55 -30.04
N ASN A 635 3.42 -4.77 -30.39
CA ASN A 635 2.99 -5.99 -31.06
C ASN A 635 3.57 -6.12 -32.48
N TRP A 636 3.69 -5.01 -33.20
CA TRP A 636 4.28 -5.00 -34.54
C TRP A 636 5.77 -5.35 -34.48
N LEU A 637 6.55 -4.65 -33.64
CA LEU A 637 7.99 -4.91 -33.48
C LEU A 637 8.26 -6.33 -32.98
N ARG A 638 7.44 -6.85 -32.05
CA ARG A 638 7.53 -8.24 -31.60
C ARG A 638 7.44 -9.24 -32.77
N LYS A 639 6.54 -9.00 -33.73
CA LYS A 639 6.43 -9.87 -34.91
C LYS A 639 7.67 -9.79 -35.80
N GLN A 640 8.32 -8.64 -35.88
CA GLN A 640 9.55 -8.45 -36.67
C GLN A 640 10.80 -9.05 -36.01
N LEU A 641 10.84 -9.06 -34.68
CA LEU A 641 11.95 -9.57 -33.87
C LEU A 641 11.82 -11.07 -33.55
N GLY A 642 10.64 -11.66 -33.69
CA GLY A 642 10.43 -13.10 -33.55
C GLY A 642 10.67 -13.61 -32.12
N SER A 643 11.33 -14.77 -31.99
CA SER A 643 11.58 -15.42 -30.71
C SER A 643 12.69 -14.77 -29.87
N SER A 644 13.39 -13.77 -30.40
CA SER A 644 14.43 -13.04 -29.68
C SER A 644 13.89 -12.15 -28.56
N VAL A 645 12.57 -11.88 -28.53
CA VAL A 645 11.93 -11.04 -27.52
C VAL A 645 10.69 -11.71 -26.95
N GLN A 646 10.52 -11.63 -25.64
CA GLN A 646 9.33 -12.10 -24.95
C GLN A 646 8.34 -10.95 -24.74
N ALA A 647 7.04 -11.20 -24.95
CA ALA A 647 6.01 -10.27 -24.50
C ALA A 647 5.49 -10.70 -23.13
N LEU A 648 5.33 -9.73 -22.23
CA LEU A 648 4.71 -9.98 -20.94
C LEU A 648 3.22 -10.32 -21.15
N ARG A 649 2.79 -11.51 -20.72
CA ARG A 649 1.37 -11.86 -20.71
C ARG A 649 0.73 -11.30 -19.43
N LYS A 650 -0.57 -11.07 -19.49
CA LYS A 650 -1.33 -10.55 -18.33
C LYS A 650 -1.28 -11.58 -17.20
N GLY A 651 -0.69 -11.21 -16.05
CA GLY A 651 -0.58 -12.06 -14.87
C GLY A 651 0.72 -12.88 -14.77
N GLU A 652 1.62 -12.80 -15.76
CA GLU A 652 2.97 -13.37 -15.64
C GLU A 652 3.93 -12.36 -14.99
N GLY A 653 4.76 -12.83 -14.07
CA GLY A 653 5.86 -12.04 -13.50
C GLY A 653 6.95 -11.74 -14.52
N LEU A 654 7.81 -10.77 -14.21
CA LEU A 654 8.96 -10.45 -15.06
C LEU A 654 9.98 -11.61 -15.06
N PRO A 655 10.55 -11.98 -16.22
CA PRO A 655 11.62 -12.96 -16.27
C PRO A 655 12.88 -12.40 -15.59
N ARG A 656 13.69 -13.28 -14.98
CA ARG A 656 14.94 -12.90 -14.31
C ARG A 656 16.02 -12.41 -15.28
N THR A 657 16.07 -12.99 -16.48
CA THR A 657 17.07 -12.69 -17.51
C THR A 657 16.44 -12.73 -18.89
N GLY A 658 16.89 -11.86 -19.80
CA GLY A 658 16.52 -11.89 -21.22
C GLY A 658 16.08 -10.53 -21.76
N VAL A 659 15.38 -10.54 -22.90
CA VAL A 659 14.85 -9.33 -23.55
C VAL A 659 13.32 -9.42 -23.63
N ILE A 660 12.65 -8.38 -23.14
CA ILE A 660 11.20 -8.23 -23.22
C ILE A 660 10.82 -7.00 -24.03
N ILE A 661 9.61 -7.01 -24.58
CA ILE A 661 9.03 -5.85 -25.29
C ILE A 661 7.69 -5.45 -24.67
N LEU A 662 7.54 -4.15 -24.40
CA LEU A 662 6.34 -3.57 -23.79
C LEU A 662 6.07 -2.13 -24.25
N ALA A 663 4.83 -1.70 -24.05
CA ALA A 663 4.45 -0.30 -24.22
C ALA A 663 4.83 0.50 -22.97
N LEU A 664 5.11 1.79 -23.12
CA LEU A 664 5.51 2.70 -22.04
C LEU A 664 4.58 2.65 -20.83
N GLY A 665 3.26 2.61 -21.05
CA GLY A 665 2.28 2.54 -19.96
C GLY A 665 2.38 1.28 -19.09
N LEU A 666 2.96 0.19 -19.60
CA LEU A 666 3.24 -1.04 -18.82
C LEU A 666 4.64 -1.01 -18.19
N ALA A 667 5.56 -0.22 -18.76
CA ALA A 667 6.92 -0.08 -18.27
C ALA A 667 7.00 0.88 -17.07
N LYS A 668 6.03 1.79 -16.94
CA LYS A 668 5.93 2.69 -15.80
C LYS A 668 5.85 1.89 -14.49
N GLY A 669 6.67 2.29 -13.52
CA GLY A 669 6.82 1.59 -12.25
C GLY A 669 7.68 0.31 -12.30
N LEU A 670 8.12 -0.16 -13.48
CA LEU A 670 9.08 -1.25 -13.57
C LEU A 670 10.52 -0.72 -13.63
N GLU A 671 11.48 -1.63 -13.46
CA GLU A 671 12.91 -1.34 -13.51
C GLU A 671 13.61 -2.40 -14.37
N PHE A 672 14.59 -1.96 -15.16
CA PHE A 672 15.33 -2.83 -16.07
C PHE A 672 16.82 -2.50 -16.02
N ASP A 673 17.66 -3.52 -16.15
CA ASP A 673 19.11 -3.34 -16.22
C ASP A 673 19.48 -2.57 -17.49
N GLN A 674 18.81 -2.87 -18.61
CA GLN A 674 18.95 -2.18 -19.88
C GLN A 674 17.58 -1.76 -20.46
N VAL A 675 17.54 -0.57 -21.06
CA VAL A 675 16.39 -0.11 -21.85
C VAL A 675 16.80 0.19 -23.29
N ILE A 676 15.99 -0.29 -24.23
CA ILE A 676 16.07 0.05 -25.65
C ILE A 676 14.81 0.84 -26.02
N ILE A 677 14.98 2.07 -26.51
CA ILE A 677 13.90 2.90 -27.06
C ILE A 677 14.04 2.87 -28.58
N PRO A 678 13.20 2.12 -29.31
CA PRO A 678 13.45 1.83 -30.72
C PRO A 678 12.99 2.94 -31.68
N ASP A 679 12.05 3.80 -31.28
CA ASP A 679 11.31 4.70 -32.19
C ASP A 679 11.37 6.18 -31.72
N ALA A 680 12.57 6.72 -31.53
CA ALA A 680 12.78 8.07 -30.98
C ALA A 680 12.71 9.21 -32.01
N GLN A 681 12.17 8.98 -33.20
CA GLN A 681 11.95 10.01 -34.23
C GLN A 681 10.86 11.03 -33.85
N ALA A 682 10.91 12.22 -34.44
CA ALA A 682 9.98 13.33 -34.18
C ALA A 682 8.49 13.00 -34.43
N ALA A 683 8.19 12.06 -35.32
CA ALA A 683 6.81 11.60 -35.57
C ALA A 683 6.20 10.85 -34.38
N VAL A 684 7.03 10.26 -33.52
CA VAL A 684 6.61 9.53 -32.31
C VAL A 684 6.77 10.40 -31.06
N TYR A 685 7.85 11.18 -31.01
CA TYR A 685 8.12 12.14 -29.94
C TYR A 685 8.24 13.56 -30.53
N PRO A 686 7.11 14.23 -30.85
CA PRO A 686 7.11 15.63 -31.26
C PRO A 686 7.61 16.55 -30.14
N ASP A 687 8.00 17.78 -30.47
CA ASP A 687 8.39 18.80 -29.49
C ASP A 687 7.16 19.29 -28.70
N SER A 688 6.76 18.47 -27.73
CA SER A 688 5.65 18.69 -26.83
C SER A 688 6.04 18.24 -25.43
N GLU A 689 5.40 18.83 -24.43
CA GLU A 689 5.64 18.48 -23.04
C GLU A 689 5.30 17.01 -22.74
N LEU A 690 4.20 16.49 -23.30
CA LEU A 690 3.82 15.09 -23.13
C LEU A 690 4.87 14.13 -23.69
N SER A 691 5.40 14.40 -24.87
CA SER A 691 6.46 13.57 -25.48
C SER A 691 7.74 13.60 -24.67
N ARG A 692 8.09 14.77 -24.13
CA ARG A 692 9.22 14.97 -23.21
C ARG A 692 9.07 14.16 -21.93
N ARG A 693 7.90 14.19 -21.28
CA ARG A 693 7.56 13.36 -20.10
C ARG A 693 7.59 11.86 -20.42
N ARG A 694 7.10 11.47 -21.61
CA ARG A 694 7.13 10.06 -22.07
C ARG A 694 8.55 9.55 -22.27
N LEU A 695 9.40 10.36 -22.89
CA LEU A 695 10.80 10.02 -23.11
C LEU A 695 11.60 10.01 -21.80
N TYR A 696 11.38 10.98 -20.92
CA TYR A 696 11.89 11.00 -19.55
C TYR A 696 11.53 9.71 -18.81
N THR A 697 10.25 9.32 -18.87
CA THR A 697 9.76 8.11 -18.20
C THR A 697 10.41 6.86 -18.78
N ALA A 698 10.53 6.75 -20.11
CA ALA A 698 11.14 5.59 -20.77
C ALA A 698 12.62 5.44 -20.39
N ILE A 699 13.41 6.52 -20.45
CA ILE A 699 14.84 6.53 -20.15
C ILE A 699 15.07 6.19 -18.66
N SER A 700 14.27 6.78 -17.77
CA SER A 700 14.42 6.59 -16.32
C SER A 700 14.08 5.18 -15.81
N ARG A 701 13.61 4.26 -16.67
CA ARG A 701 13.43 2.85 -16.30
C ARG A 701 14.74 2.06 -16.28
N ALA A 702 15.80 2.60 -16.88
CA ALA A 702 17.10 1.94 -16.98
C ALA A 702 17.96 2.14 -15.73
N MET A 703 18.62 1.06 -15.29
CA MET A 703 19.60 1.09 -14.22
C MET A 703 21.03 1.26 -14.74
N HIS A 704 21.40 0.54 -15.81
CA HIS A 704 22.80 0.43 -16.25
C HIS A 704 23.05 0.85 -17.69
N TYR A 705 22.13 0.53 -18.61
CA TYR A 705 22.34 0.77 -20.05
C TYR A 705 21.09 1.36 -20.71
N VAL A 706 21.30 2.35 -21.59
CA VAL A 706 20.26 2.95 -22.42
C VAL A 706 20.72 2.97 -23.88
N THR A 707 19.89 2.44 -24.77
CA THR A 707 20.06 2.55 -26.22
C THR A 707 18.82 3.21 -26.81
N ILE A 708 18.99 4.30 -27.55
CA ILE A 708 17.93 5.06 -28.20
C ILE A 708 18.18 5.02 -29.71
N LEU A 709 17.20 4.52 -30.46
CA LEU A 709 17.22 4.47 -31.91
C LEU A 709 16.09 5.34 -32.47
N SER A 710 16.31 5.96 -33.61
CA SER A 710 15.27 6.57 -34.43
C SER A 710 15.27 5.98 -35.84
N GLN A 711 14.08 5.80 -36.41
CA GLN A 711 13.92 5.51 -37.83
C GLN A 711 13.87 6.84 -38.60
N GLY A 712 14.97 7.22 -39.25
CA GLY A 712 15.16 8.57 -39.76
C GLY A 712 15.46 9.57 -38.64
N THR A 713 15.22 10.86 -38.89
CA THR A 713 15.67 11.96 -38.02
C THR A 713 15.22 11.83 -36.56
N MET A 714 16.19 11.96 -35.65
CA MET A 714 15.97 11.90 -34.21
C MET A 714 15.04 13.03 -33.73
N THR A 715 14.30 12.81 -32.64
CA THR A 715 13.51 13.87 -32.01
C THR A 715 14.39 15.07 -31.61
N PRO A 716 13.91 16.31 -31.81
CA PRO A 716 14.65 17.51 -31.38
C PRO A 716 14.80 17.59 -29.85
N LEU A 717 14.01 16.81 -29.09
CA LEU A 717 14.05 16.77 -27.63
C LEU A 717 15.40 16.27 -27.08
N LEU A 718 16.12 15.41 -27.81
CA LEU A 718 17.43 14.88 -27.40
C LEU A 718 18.61 15.73 -27.92
N GLY A 719 18.37 16.64 -28.88
CA GLY A 719 19.40 17.42 -29.57
C GLY A 719 19.86 18.70 -28.86
N LYS A 720 19.28 19.08 -27.73
CA LYS A 720 19.71 20.25 -26.94
C LYS A 720 20.84 19.95 -25.94
N ALA A 721 21.27 18.69 -25.82
CA ALA A 721 22.26 18.27 -24.82
C ALA A 721 23.73 18.39 -25.27
N SER A 722 24.01 18.79 -26.52
CA SER A 722 25.37 18.81 -27.10
C SER A 722 26.05 20.18 -27.10
N ASP A 723 25.37 21.26 -26.69
CA ASP A 723 25.91 22.62 -26.66
C ASP A 723 25.85 23.22 -25.22
N SER A 724 26.60 22.64 -24.29
CA SER A 724 26.98 23.33 -23.03
C SER A 724 28.22 22.71 -22.40
#